data_AF-A0A439CU82-F1
#
_entry.id   AF-A0A439CU82-F1
#
_cell.length_a   1.000
_cell.length_b   1.000
_cell.length_c   1.000
_cell.angle_alpha   90.00
_cell.angle_beta   90.00
_cell.angle_gamma   90.00
#
_symmetry.space_group_name_H-M   'P 1'
#
loop_
_entity.id
_entity.type
_entity.pdbx_description
1 polymer ?
#
loop_
_entity_poly.entity_id
_entity_poly.type
_entity_poly.pdbx_seq_one_letter_code
_entity_poly.pdbx_strand_id
1 'polypeptide(L)'
;MPPLKALQWAALVVPNLLAQLPCGASATETQFVLQPPIDPGNGRSLVTSQRRLHGRFLHITDLHPDEHYQPHTSTEEDIACHRGNGPAGIYGAETSDCDSPMSLVNATLAWVKENLRDEIDFVVWTGDSARHDSDERMPRHNKDILAMNRRIAGAFVDTFSDDKGLIVPVVPTFGNNDIYPHNILLPGPNDILQTYTSIWKPFIPEAQRHSFEFGGWFYVEVIPNKLAVFSLNTMYFFDRNAGIDDCVHPSEPGYKHFEWLRVQLDFLRSRGMKAMLMGHVPPARTAGKQLWEETCWQKYTLWLQQYRDVITGSLYGHMNIDHFLLQDTHEIDMALISASASGKGGASVRGAMEEKLSIQSSADYLRELRDHWAKLPSPVALEQDVDEAKKRRRKGKKDKDKFGGKWAERFQLTLISPSVVPNYFPSLRVFEYNITGLEDSSTWADATRAAQLDEALPGDEEAPDVGELKRSEVPDFETEKKKKKKGKKPPEDPNLHLPDPPSKGTPPGPAYLPQTLSLLGYTQYYANLTYINNDLVAGSEDEDGDDDDAAARGWNPGKHKGQTPKHGKPQPRAFGFEVEYSTFDDEIYGLDDLTVKNYVRLAHRIGQASKKAKSLADDDGDEIDEYDEDEDEDSDPDIRGFTKGGKHKKNKKKKHKKEKALKTWLHFLKHAFVSTRSKEELEGL
;
A
#
# COMPACT_ATOMS: atom_id res chain seq x y z
N MET A 1 -62.83 -23.94 -42.79
CA MET A 1 -64.23 -23.60 -42.46
C MET A 1 -64.23 -22.43 -41.47
N PRO A 2 -65.16 -21.49 -41.60
CA PRO A 2 -65.04 -20.04 -41.31
C PRO A 2 -65.66 -19.69 -39.93
N PRO A 3 -66.06 -18.44 -39.57
CA PRO A 3 -65.94 -17.12 -40.24
C PRO A 3 -65.37 -15.99 -39.31
N LEU A 4 -64.82 -14.84 -39.77
CA LEU A 4 -65.32 -13.74 -40.61
C LEU A 4 -66.49 -12.93 -40.00
N LYS A 5 -66.22 -11.71 -39.53
CA LYS A 5 -67.10 -10.53 -39.71
C LYS A 5 -66.27 -9.25 -39.85
N ALA A 6 -66.64 -8.46 -40.84
CA ALA A 6 -66.05 -7.19 -41.24
C ALA A 6 -67.15 -6.11 -41.28
N LEU A 7 -66.73 -4.85 -41.48
CA LEU A 7 -67.47 -3.70 -42.05
C LEU A 7 -68.37 -2.93 -41.04
N GLN A 8 -68.51 -1.59 -40.98
CA GLN A 8 -68.12 -0.47 -41.86
C GLN A 8 -68.59 0.92 -41.28
N TRP A 9 -67.89 2.01 -41.67
CA TRP A 9 -68.32 3.41 -42.05
C TRP A 9 -68.60 4.46 -40.94
N ALA A 10 -68.33 5.78 -41.07
CA ALA A 10 -68.16 6.72 -42.19
C ALA A 10 -67.24 7.92 -41.77
N ALA A 11 -66.35 8.49 -42.63
CA ALA A 11 -66.47 9.73 -43.44
C ALA A 11 -67.04 10.97 -42.69
N LEU A 12 -66.54 12.22 -42.78
CA LEU A 12 -66.04 13.00 -43.93
C LEU A 12 -65.58 14.42 -43.47
N VAL A 13 -64.86 15.13 -44.35
CA VAL A 13 -64.72 16.61 -44.54
C VAL A 13 -63.38 17.28 -44.16
N VAL A 14 -62.75 17.80 -45.23
CA VAL A 14 -61.64 18.78 -45.36
C VAL A 14 -62.27 20.05 -45.97
N PRO A 15 -61.87 21.32 -45.66
CA PRO A 15 -60.85 21.99 -46.49
C PRO A 15 -59.97 23.10 -45.86
N ASN A 16 -58.72 23.12 -46.33
CA ASN A 16 -57.82 24.23 -46.69
C ASN A 16 -58.16 25.69 -46.32
N LEU A 17 -57.15 26.43 -45.83
CA LEU A 17 -56.78 27.74 -46.39
C LEU A 17 -55.30 28.11 -46.12
N LEU A 18 -54.59 28.52 -47.17
CA LEU A 18 -53.25 29.12 -47.16
C LEU A 18 -53.27 30.55 -46.57
N ALA A 19 -52.17 30.98 -45.92
CA ALA A 19 -51.38 32.17 -46.32
C ALA A 19 -50.28 32.57 -45.31
N GLN A 20 -49.07 32.76 -45.84
CA GLN A 20 -48.08 33.82 -45.57
C GLN A 20 -47.20 33.79 -44.30
N LEU A 21 -45.89 33.64 -44.56
CA LEU A 21 -44.74 34.01 -43.73
C LEU A 21 -44.57 35.54 -43.65
N PRO A 22 -43.94 36.05 -42.58
CA PRO A 22 -42.70 36.79 -42.78
C PRO A 22 -41.57 36.45 -41.79
N CYS A 23 -40.35 36.79 -42.20
CA CYS A 23 -39.07 36.61 -41.52
C CYS A 23 -38.97 37.22 -40.10
N GLY A 24 -38.25 36.49 -39.24
CA GLY A 24 -37.13 37.01 -38.44
C GLY A 24 -37.43 37.68 -37.10
N ALA A 25 -37.17 36.98 -35.99
CA ALA A 25 -36.26 37.41 -34.92
C ALA A 25 -36.22 36.35 -33.79
N SER A 26 -35.04 36.18 -33.23
CA SER A 26 -34.62 35.21 -32.20
C SER A 26 -35.23 35.46 -30.82
N ALA A 27 -35.81 34.42 -30.20
CA ALA A 27 -35.82 34.21 -28.75
C ALA A 27 -36.17 32.74 -28.46
N THR A 28 -35.21 32.00 -27.89
CA THR A 28 -35.40 30.64 -27.37
C THR A 28 -36.16 30.70 -26.05
N GLU A 29 -37.45 30.36 -26.08
CA GLU A 29 -38.24 30.11 -24.86
C GLU A 29 -38.33 28.61 -24.56
N THR A 30 -37.96 28.32 -23.33
CA THR A 30 -38.04 27.08 -22.57
C THR A 30 -39.44 26.47 -22.55
N GLN A 31 -39.58 25.20 -22.95
CA GLN A 31 -40.80 24.42 -22.70
C GLN A 31 -40.83 23.93 -21.25
N PHE A 32 -41.81 24.45 -20.51
CA PHE A 32 -42.25 23.94 -19.20
C PHE A 32 -42.97 22.60 -19.38
N VAL A 33 -42.47 21.54 -18.73
CA VAL A 33 -43.23 20.30 -18.50
C VAL A 33 -43.95 20.45 -17.15
N LEU A 34 -45.28 20.37 -17.18
CA LEU A 34 -46.16 20.43 -16.02
C LEU A 34 -45.94 19.21 -15.10
N GLN A 35 -45.52 19.43 -13.86
CA GLN A 35 -45.58 18.44 -12.78
C GLN A 35 -47.00 18.39 -12.18
N PRO A 36 -47.52 17.19 -11.81
CA PRO A 36 -48.75 17.09 -11.02
C PRO A 36 -48.51 17.52 -9.55
N PRO A 37 -49.56 17.89 -8.81
CA PRO A 37 -49.41 18.50 -7.48
C PRO A 37 -48.93 17.47 -6.44
N ILE A 38 -47.94 17.90 -5.64
CA ILE A 38 -47.44 17.17 -4.47
C ILE A 38 -48.49 17.26 -3.36
N ASP A 39 -48.99 16.11 -2.92
CA ASP A 39 -49.82 15.95 -1.72
C ASP A 39 -48.93 16.05 -0.46
N PRO A 40 -49.11 17.05 0.43
CA PRO A 40 -48.28 17.22 1.61
C PRO A 40 -48.84 16.34 2.74
N GLY A 41 -48.62 15.03 2.65
CA GLY A 41 -49.36 14.12 3.53
C GLY A 41 -48.83 12.70 3.67
N ASN A 42 -47.53 12.45 3.52
CA ASN A 42 -46.93 11.23 4.07
C ASN A 42 -45.40 11.34 4.17
N GLY A 43 -44.94 12.05 5.19
CA GLY A 43 -43.54 12.03 5.62
C GLY A 43 -43.16 10.69 6.24
N ARG A 44 -43.13 9.61 5.45
CA ARG A 44 -42.20 8.51 5.71
C ARG A 44 -40.88 8.90 5.08
N SER A 45 -40.12 9.66 5.86
CA SER A 45 -38.71 9.88 5.62
C SER A 45 -38.01 8.52 5.68
N LEU A 46 -37.92 7.84 4.54
CA LEU A 46 -36.95 6.77 4.34
C LEU A 46 -35.59 7.45 4.16
N VAL A 47 -35.06 7.97 5.26
CA VAL A 47 -33.61 8.20 5.35
C VAL A 47 -33.00 6.81 5.46
N THR A 48 -32.81 6.13 4.33
CA THR A 48 -31.70 5.19 4.25
C THR A 48 -30.47 6.06 4.45
N SER A 49 -29.76 5.89 5.58
CA SER A 49 -28.53 6.63 5.84
C SER A 49 -27.55 6.34 4.71
N GLN A 50 -27.48 7.24 3.73
CA GLN A 50 -26.45 7.17 2.70
C GLN A 50 -25.12 7.39 3.43
N ARG A 51 -24.30 6.34 3.46
CA ARG A 51 -22.94 6.41 3.95
C ARG A 51 -22.24 7.53 3.17
N ARG A 52 -21.44 8.34 3.84
CA ARG A 52 -20.66 9.40 3.20
C ARG A 52 -19.20 8.98 3.17
N LEU A 53 -18.41 9.58 2.28
CA LEU A 53 -16.97 9.42 2.31
C LEU A 53 -16.40 10.11 3.56
N HIS A 54 -15.59 9.38 4.31
CA HIS A 54 -14.93 9.87 5.51
C HIS A 54 -13.50 10.36 5.22
N GLY A 55 -12.92 9.98 4.09
CA GLY A 55 -11.52 10.24 3.78
C GLY A 55 -10.58 9.35 4.59
N ARG A 56 -11.02 8.14 4.98
CA ARG A 56 -10.25 7.22 5.82
C ARG A 56 -10.25 5.82 5.26
N PHE A 57 -9.17 5.05 5.40
CA PHE A 57 -9.17 3.62 5.05
C PHE A 57 -8.30 2.81 6.00
N LEU A 58 -8.66 1.54 6.17
CA LEU A 58 -7.93 0.60 7.02
C LEU A 58 -6.90 -0.17 6.19
N HIS A 59 -5.68 -0.29 6.68
CA HIS A 59 -4.68 -1.24 6.21
C HIS A 59 -4.41 -2.27 7.33
N ILE A 60 -4.66 -3.54 7.02
CA ILE A 60 -4.44 -4.70 7.90
C ILE A 60 -3.69 -5.79 7.13
N THR A 61 -2.76 -6.48 7.78
CA THR A 61 -1.87 -7.45 7.12
C THR A 61 -1.42 -8.56 8.06
N ASP A 62 -0.99 -9.68 7.48
CA ASP A 62 -0.22 -10.74 8.16
C ASP A 62 -0.93 -11.20 9.45
N LEU A 63 -2.12 -11.79 9.27
CA LEU A 63 -2.93 -12.29 10.38
C LEU A 63 -2.35 -13.57 10.95
N HIS A 64 -1.79 -14.43 10.10
CA HIS A 64 -1.25 -15.75 10.43
C HIS A 64 -2.04 -16.52 11.50
N PRO A 65 -3.34 -16.78 11.28
CA PRO A 65 -4.10 -17.64 12.19
C PRO A 65 -3.53 -19.05 12.24
N ASP A 66 -3.23 -19.49 13.44
CA ASP A 66 -2.85 -20.86 13.78
C ASP A 66 -3.97 -21.54 14.57
N GLU A 67 -4.47 -22.63 14.00
CA GLU A 67 -5.52 -23.47 14.58
C GLU A 67 -5.00 -24.44 15.64
N HIS A 68 -3.68 -24.62 15.74
CA HIS A 68 -3.02 -25.49 16.71
C HIS A 68 -2.51 -24.74 17.94
N TYR A 69 -2.47 -23.40 17.89
CA TYR A 69 -2.08 -22.56 19.01
C TYR A 69 -2.85 -22.91 20.27
N GLN A 70 -2.13 -23.10 21.36
CA GLN A 70 -2.71 -23.35 22.68
C GLN A 70 -2.17 -22.37 23.71
N PRO A 71 -3.04 -21.66 24.46
CA PRO A 71 -2.60 -20.86 25.58
C PRO A 71 -1.85 -21.70 26.61
N HIS A 72 -0.90 -21.05 27.30
CA HIS A 72 -0.04 -21.60 28.35
C HIS A 72 0.91 -22.71 27.89
N THR A 73 1.20 -22.77 26.59
CA THR A 73 2.20 -23.67 26.00
C THR A 73 3.55 -22.99 25.76
N SER A 74 4.54 -23.78 25.34
CA SER A 74 5.92 -23.32 25.16
C SER A 74 6.13 -22.61 23.82
N THR A 75 6.93 -21.54 23.83
CA THR A 75 7.29 -20.72 22.65
C THR A 75 8.58 -21.19 21.95
N GLU A 76 9.09 -22.38 22.30
CA GLU A 76 10.31 -22.92 21.69
C GLU A 76 10.09 -23.36 20.23
N GLU A 77 11.17 -23.38 19.45
CA GLU A 77 11.22 -23.63 18.00
C GLU A 77 10.44 -24.89 17.60
N ASP A 78 10.79 -26.05 18.17
CA ASP A 78 10.17 -27.33 17.85
C ASP A 78 8.73 -27.47 18.35
N ILE A 79 8.13 -26.41 18.93
CA ILE A 79 6.82 -26.45 19.57
C ILE A 79 5.87 -25.42 18.97
N ALA A 80 6.35 -24.23 18.63
CA ALA A 80 5.58 -23.14 18.01
C ALA A 80 4.25 -22.81 18.73
N CYS A 81 4.24 -22.82 20.08
CA CYS A 81 3.03 -22.59 20.89
C CYS A 81 1.91 -23.62 20.72
N HIS A 82 2.23 -24.84 20.29
CA HIS A 82 1.23 -25.90 20.12
C HIS A 82 1.10 -26.85 21.33
N ARG A 83 2.15 -26.97 22.17
CA ARG A 83 2.26 -28.01 23.21
C ARG A 83 3.22 -27.66 24.35
N GLY A 84 3.24 -28.50 25.37
CA GLY A 84 4.07 -28.28 26.57
C GLY A 84 3.48 -27.21 27.47
N ASN A 85 4.30 -26.69 28.39
CA ASN A 85 3.91 -25.60 29.29
C ASN A 85 4.83 -24.40 29.06
N GLY A 86 4.27 -23.20 29.04
CA GLY A 86 5.07 -21.99 28.83
C GLY A 86 4.24 -20.71 28.80
N PRO A 87 4.83 -19.60 28.32
CA PRO A 87 4.31 -18.26 28.48
C PRO A 87 3.24 -17.87 27.47
N ALA A 88 2.85 -18.76 26.54
CA ALA A 88 1.91 -18.44 25.46
C ALA A 88 0.59 -17.86 26.01
N GLY A 89 0.25 -16.63 25.62
CA GLY A 89 -0.95 -15.94 26.09
C GLY A 89 -2.21 -16.36 25.34
N ILE A 90 -3.39 -16.02 25.88
CA ILE A 90 -4.65 -16.34 25.20
C ILE A 90 -4.84 -15.59 23.87
N TYR A 91 -4.25 -14.40 23.73
CA TYR A 91 -4.28 -13.61 22.50
C TYR A 91 -2.96 -13.63 21.73
N GLY A 92 -2.08 -14.59 22.02
CA GLY A 92 -0.77 -14.69 21.37
C GLY A 92 0.37 -14.50 22.34
N ALA A 93 1.59 -14.75 21.85
CA ALA A 93 2.84 -14.61 22.57
C ALA A 93 3.68 -13.51 21.89
N GLU A 94 3.57 -12.27 22.38
CA GLU A 94 4.28 -11.14 21.79
C GLU A 94 5.79 -11.36 21.78
N THR A 95 6.47 -10.81 20.78
CA THR A 95 7.93 -10.87 20.61
C THR A 95 8.48 -12.27 20.32
N SER A 96 7.64 -13.27 20.07
CA SER A 96 8.03 -14.63 19.69
C SER A 96 7.64 -14.93 18.24
N ASP A 97 8.18 -16.00 17.67
CA ASP A 97 7.83 -16.46 16.32
C ASP A 97 6.58 -17.37 16.29
N CYS A 98 5.81 -17.40 17.39
CA CYS A 98 4.50 -18.04 17.38
C CYS A 98 3.48 -17.23 16.56
N ASP A 99 2.67 -17.96 15.81
CA ASP A 99 1.57 -17.40 15.03
C ASP A 99 0.36 -17.00 15.89
N SER A 100 -0.61 -16.32 15.27
CA SER A 100 -1.78 -15.79 15.96
C SER A 100 -2.78 -16.88 16.33
N PRO A 101 -3.24 -16.97 17.59
CA PRO A 101 -4.43 -17.76 17.86
C PRO A 101 -5.67 -17.13 17.22
N MET A 102 -6.66 -17.95 16.88
CA MET A 102 -7.94 -17.45 16.36
C MET A 102 -8.66 -16.47 17.31
N SER A 103 -8.40 -16.55 18.63
CA SER A 103 -8.89 -15.57 19.60
C SER A 103 -8.42 -14.14 19.30
N LEU A 104 -7.15 -13.97 18.89
CA LEU A 104 -6.59 -12.67 18.50
C LEU A 104 -7.28 -12.16 17.25
N VAL A 105 -7.34 -12.97 16.19
CA VAL A 105 -7.96 -12.57 14.91
C VAL A 105 -9.42 -12.17 15.10
N ASN A 106 -10.19 -12.97 15.85
CA ASN A 106 -11.59 -12.67 16.13
C ASN A 106 -11.74 -11.38 16.95
N ALA A 107 -10.90 -11.18 17.97
CA ALA A 107 -10.95 -9.97 18.80
C ALA A 107 -10.55 -8.72 18.00
N THR A 108 -9.57 -8.83 17.10
CA THR A 108 -9.17 -7.76 16.18
C THR A 108 -10.31 -7.35 15.27
N LEU A 109 -10.94 -8.30 14.57
CA LEU A 109 -12.06 -7.99 13.66
C LEU A 109 -13.30 -7.48 14.41
N ALA A 110 -13.56 -7.98 15.63
CA ALA A 110 -14.62 -7.46 16.48
C ALA A 110 -14.36 -6.00 16.88
N TRP A 111 -13.13 -5.67 17.30
CA TRP A 111 -12.75 -4.30 17.62
C TRP A 111 -12.86 -3.38 16.40
N VAL A 112 -12.40 -3.83 15.23
CA VAL A 112 -12.55 -3.08 13.96
C VAL A 112 -14.02 -2.84 13.62
N LYS A 113 -14.88 -3.85 13.81
CA LYS A 113 -16.33 -3.74 13.57
C LYS A 113 -16.97 -2.66 14.44
N GLU A 114 -16.59 -2.60 15.72
CA GLU A 114 -17.17 -1.70 16.71
C GLU A 114 -16.62 -0.27 16.60
N ASN A 115 -15.35 -0.11 16.24
CA ASN A 115 -14.67 1.19 16.34
C ASN A 115 -14.36 1.86 15.00
N LEU A 116 -14.19 1.09 13.91
CA LEU A 116 -13.67 1.64 12.64
C LEU A 116 -14.61 1.43 11.45
N ARG A 117 -15.36 0.33 11.41
CA ARG A 117 -16.13 -0.09 10.23
C ARG A 117 -16.99 1.02 9.66
N ASP A 118 -17.63 1.83 10.51
CA ASP A 118 -18.57 2.85 10.08
C ASP A 118 -17.91 4.22 9.84
N GLU A 119 -16.59 4.32 9.98
CA GLU A 119 -15.80 5.55 9.80
C GLU A 119 -14.73 5.47 8.70
N ILE A 120 -14.65 4.35 7.96
CA ILE A 120 -13.66 4.12 6.89
C ILE A 120 -14.34 3.89 5.54
N ASP A 121 -13.68 4.20 4.43
CA ASP A 121 -14.27 4.10 3.09
C ASP A 121 -13.99 2.77 2.40
N PHE A 122 -12.85 2.14 2.72
CA PHE A 122 -12.42 0.84 2.19
C PHE A 122 -11.38 0.18 3.09
N VAL A 123 -11.06 -1.08 2.82
CA VAL A 123 -10.05 -1.87 3.52
C VAL A 123 -9.03 -2.42 2.53
N VAL A 124 -7.75 -2.26 2.86
CA VAL A 124 -6.60 -2.87 2.20
C VAL A 124 -6.14 -4.04 3.08
N TRP A 125 -6.27 -5.27 2.57
CA TRP A 125 -5.86 -6.50 3.27
C TRP A 125 -4.71 -7.16 2.51
N THR A 126 -3.47 -6.97 2.98
CA THR A 126 -2.26 -7.39 2.25
C THR A 126 -1.84 -8.84 2.47
N GLY A 127 -2.78 -9.77 2.71
CA GLY A 127 -2.54 -11.22 2.68
C GLY A 127 -1.97 -11.83 3.96
N ASP A 128 -1.43 -13.04 3.82
CA ASP A 128 -0.88 -13.92 4.85
C ASP A 128 -1.88 -14.31 5.95
N SER A 129 -2.78 -15.20 5.54
CA SER A 129 -3.91 -15.70 6.33
C SER A 129 -3.82 -17.19 6.61
N ALA A 130 -2.60 -17.72 6.58
CA ALA A 130 -2.26 -19.05 7.08
C ALA A 130 -1.01 -18.96 7.95
N ARG A 131 -0.94 -19.81 8.97
CA ARG A 131 0.24 -19.98 9.81
C ARG A 131 1.49 -20.33 9.01
N HIS A 132 2.64 -20.06 9.60
CA HIS A 132 3.93 -20.59 9.20
C HIS A 132 3.98 -22.12 9.43
N ASP A 133 4.91 -22.78 8.74
CA ASP A 133 5.14 -24.22 8.89
C ASP A 133 6.23 -24.53 9.92
N SER A 134 6.08 -23.97 11.13
CA SER A 134 7.11 -23.97 12.18
C SER A 134 7.15 -25.23 13.05
N ASP A 135 6.16 -26.12 12.95
CA ASP A 135 6.11 -27.37 13.72
C ASP A 135 6.14 -28.60 12.81
N GLU A 136 7.30 -29.25 12.74
CA GLU A 136 7.51 -30.44 11.91
C GLU A 136 6.56 -31.61 12.23
N ARG A 137 5.97 -31.66 13.45
CA ARG A 137 5.00 -32.71 13.82
C ARG A 137 3.61 -32.43 13.29
N MET A 138 3.33 -31.18 12.94
CA MET A 138 2.06 -30.73 12.39
C MET A 138 2.34 -29.94 11.13
N PRO A 139 2.78 -30.60 10.04
CA PRO A 139 3.08 -29.93 8.80
C PRO A 139 1.82 -29.32 8.20
N ARG A 140 1.99 -28.15 7.60
CA ARG A 140 0.93 -27.41 6.94
C ARG A 140 0.66 -27.96 5.56
N HIS A 141 -0.62 -28.22 5.24
CA HIS A 141 -1.02 -28.70 3.92
C HIS A 141 -1.94 -27.71 3.20
N ASN A 142 -1.98 -27.80 1.87
CA ASN A 142 -2.81 -26.94 1.01
C ASN A 142 -4.28 -26.87 1.45
N LYS A 143 -4.87 -28.00 1.87
CA LYS A 143 -6.27 -28.04 2.32
C LYS A 143 -6.51 -27.14 3.55
N ASP A 144 -5.55 -27.07 4.46
CA ASP A 144 -5.66 -26.33 5.73
C ASP A 144 -5.46 -24.83 5.45
N ILE A 145 -4.53 -24.48 4.56
CA ILE A 145 -4.32 -23.12 4.05
C ILE A 145 -5.59 -22.57 3.40
N LEU A 146 -6.20 -23.34 2.50
CA LEU A 146 -7.43 -22.95 1.80
C LEU A 146 -8.64 -22.91 2.74
N ALA A 147 -8.72 -23.81 3.73
CA ALA A 147 -9.77 -23.78 4.74
C ALA A 147 -9.66 -22.53 5.62
N MET A 148 -8.45 -22.18 6.05
CA MET A 148 -8.20 -20.99 6.84
C MET A 148 -8.47 -19.72 6.04
N ASN A 149 -8.03 -19.64 4.78
CA ASN A 149 -8.33 -18.52 3.90
C ASN A 149 -9.83 -18.33 3.68
N ARG A 150 -10.62 -19.42 3.56
CA ARG A 150 -12.10 -19.34 3.55
C ARG A 150 -12.66 -18.75 4.84
N ARG A 151 -12.12 -19.19 5.99
CA ARG A 151 -12.56 -18.72 7.30
C ARG A 151 -12.29 -17.22 7.47
N ILE A 152 -11.09 -16.78 7.12
CA ILE A 152 -10.70 -15.37 7.20
C ILE A 152 -11.50 -14.51 6.22
N ALA A 153 -11.63 -14.94 4.96
CA ALA A 153 -12.49 -14.26 3.99
C ALA A 153 -13.94 -14.12 4.51
N GLY A 154 -14.51 -15.17 5.08
CA GLY A 154 -15.82 -15.14 5.73
C GLY A 154 -15.87 -14.11 6.87
N ALA A 155 -14.87 -14.08 7.74
CA ALA A 155 -14.80 -13.14 8.85
C ALA A 155 -14.72 -11.66 8.36
N PHE A 156 -14.01 -11.38 7.27
CA PHE A 156 -14.02 -10.07 6.63
C PHE A 156 -15.40 -9.72 6.08
N VAL A 157 -16.07 -10.65 5.39
CA VAL A 157 -17.45 -10.44 4.92
C VAL A 157 -18.38 -10.13 6.09
N ASP A 158 -18.33 -10.90 7.18
CA ASP A 158 -19.17 -10.70 8.38
C ASP A 158 -18.89 -9.37 9.10
N THR A 159 -17.64 -8.90 9.00
CA THR A 159 -17.21 -7.63 9.59
C THR A 159 -17.73 -6.45 8.78
N PHE A 160 -17.58 -6.49 7.45
CA PHE A 160 -17.78 -5.34 6.56
C PHE A 160 -19.08 -5.37 5.75
N SER A 161 -20.00 -6.28 6.08
CA SER A 161 -21.34 -6.36 5.46
C SER A 161 -22.47 -5.87 6.37
N ASP A 162 -23.59 -5.53 5.74
CA ASP A 162 -24.92 -5.45 6.35
C ASP A 162 -25.85 -6.55 5.77
N ASP A 163 -27.15 -6.46 6.06
CA ASP A 163 -28.16 -7.42 5.58
C ASP A 163 -28.26 -7.52 4.05
N LYS A 164 -27.66 -6.58 3.30
CA LYS A 164 -27.69 -6.50 1.83
C LYS A 164 -26.34 -6.82 1.19
N GLY A 165 -25.33 -7.20 1.97
CA GLY A 165 -23.98 -7.52 1.50
C GLY A 165 -22.94 -6.49 1.96
N LEU A 166 -21.77 -6.51 1.30
CA LEU A 166 -20.66 -5.62 1.67
C LEU A 166 -21.09 -4.15 1.60
N ILE A 167 -20.73 -3.39 2.64
CA ILE A 167 -20.92 -1.93 2.72
C ILE A 167 -19.60 -1.17 2.71
N VAL A 168 -18.50 -1.84 3.05
CA VAL A 168 -17.13 -1.36 2.90
C VAL A 168 -16.40 -2.34 1.99
N PRO A 169 -15.89 -1.93 0.82
CA PRO A 169 -15.12 -2.83 -0.03
C PRO A 169 -13.81 -3.22 0.65
N VAL A 170 -13.52 -4.52 0.63
CA VAL A 170 -12.26 -5.10 1.09
C VAL A 170 -11.47 -5.53 -0.14
N VAL A 171 -10.22 -5.07 -0.26
CA VAL A 171 -9.33 -5.42 -1.37
C VAL A 171 -8.23 -6.34 -0.83
N PRO A 172 -8.34 -7.67 -1.04
CA PRO A 172 -7.32 -8.63 -0.63
C PRO A 172 -6.16 -8.71 -1.64
N THR A 173 -5.00 -9.17 -1.18
CA THR A 173 -3.93 -9.74 -2.03
C THR A 173 -3.40 -11.04 -1.43
N PHE A 174 -2.65 -11.79 -2.22
CA PHE A 174 -1.95 -12.99 -1.76
C PHE A 174 -0.73 -12.64 -0.94
N GLY A 175 -0.58 -13.28 0.20
CA GLY A 175 0.72 -13.40 0.85
C GLY A 175 1.44 -14.70 0.48
N ASN A 176 2.71 -14.80 0.85
CA ASN A 176 3.54 -15.94 0.48
C ASN A 176 3.19 -17.21 1.27
N ASN A 177 2.59 -17.06 2.45
CA ASN A 177 2.01 -18.16 3.21
C ASN A 177 0.61 -18.57 2.74
N ASP A 178 -0.05 -17.81 1.86
CA ASP A 178 -1.35 -18.21 1.30
C ASP A 178 -1.22 -19.27 0.19
N ILE A 179 0.01 -19.58 -0.24
CA ILE A 179 0.29 -20.47 -1.37
C ILE A 179 0.98 -21.77 -0.89
N TYR A 180 0.60 -22.89 -1.51
CA TYR A 180 1.24 -24.19 -1.32
C TYR A 180 1.74 -24.76 -2.65
N PRO A 181 2.99 -25.25 -2.74
CA PRO A 181 4.05 -25.20 -1.73
C PRO A 181 4.46 -23.77 -1.33
N HIS A 182 5.00 -23.61 -0.13
CA HIS A 182 5.40 -22.28 0.38
C HIS A 182 6.28 -21.54 -0.61
N ASN A 183 5.99 -20.25 -0.82
CA ASN A 183 6.65 -19.35 -1.76
C ASN A 183 6.52 -19.67 -3.26
N ILE A 184 5.96 -20.82 -3.66
CA ILE A 184 5.96 -21.28 -5.05
C ILE A 184 4.57 -21.11 -5.65
N LEU A 185 4.34 -19.98 -6.34
CA LEU A 185 3.18 -19.78 -7.20
C LEU A 185 3.58 -19.91 -8.67
N LEU A 186 3.07 -20.93 -9.35
CA LEU A 186 3.27 -21.12 -10.78
C LEU A 186 2.41 -20.12 -11.60
N PRO A 187 2.77 -19.87 -12.87
CA PRO A 187 1.95 -19.06 -13.77
C PRO A 187 0.50 -19.58 -13.84
N GLY A 188 -0.46 -18.66 -13.85
CA GLY A 188 -1.87 -18.99 -14.05
C GLY A 188 -2.20 -19.29 -15.53
N PRO A 189 -3.40 -19.83 -15.81
CA PRO A 189 -4.41 -20.29 -14.83
C PRO A 189 -3.98 -21.59 -14.13
N ASN A 190 -4.28 -21.71 -12.84
CA ASN A 190 -3.97 -22.90 -12.04
C ASN A 190 -5.03 -23.14 -10.94
N ASP A 191 -5.00 -24.31 -10.33
CA ASP A 191 -5.99 -24.75 -9.33
C ASP A 191 -6.07 -23.82 -8.09
N ILE A 192 -4.94 -23.21 -7.72
CA ILE A 192 -4.89 -22.27 -6.58
C ILE A 192 -5.68 -21.02 -6.93
N LEU A 193 -5.37 -20.35 -8.04
CA LEU A 193 -6.07 -19.14 -8.47
C LEU A 193 -7.57 -19.40 -8.73
N GLN A 194 -7.91 -20.55 -9.31
CA GLN A 194 -9.32 -20.96 -9.49
C GLN A 194 -10.02 -21.14 -8.13
N THR A 195 -9.37 -21.77 -7.16
CA THR A 195 -9.94 -21.94 -5.82
C THR A 195 -10.14 -20.58 -5.15
N TYR A 196 -9.15 -19.69 -5.20
CA TYR A 196 -9.26 -18.35 -4.64
C TYR A 196 -10.31 -17.49 -5.34
N THR A 197 -10.60 -17.75 -6.62
CA THR A 197 -11.71 -17.07 -7.32
C THR A 197 -13.04 -17.35 -6.62
N SER A 198 -13.22 -18.57 -6.09
CA SER A 198 -14.39 -18.91 -5.28
C SER A 198 -14.36 -18.27 -3.89
N ILE A 199 -13.20 -18.26 -3.22
CA ILE A 199 -13.03 -17.72 -1.86
C ILE A 199 -13.25 -16.21 -1.84
N TRP A 200 -12.66 -15.50 -2.81
CA TRP A 200 -12.69 -14.04 -2.92
C TRP A 200 -13.77 -13.52 -3.88
N LYS A 201 -14.71 -14.38 -4.29
CA LYS A 201 -15.88 -13.98 -5.08
C LYS A 201 -16.61 -12.74 -4.54
N PRO A 202 -16.77 -12.54 -3.21
CA PRO A 202 -17.40 -11.34 -2.67
C PRO A 202 -16.58 -10.05 -2.86
N PHE A 203 -15.26 -10.16 -2.98
CA PHE A 203 -14.33 -9.02 -3.02
C PHE A 203 -13.92 -8.63 -4.44
N ILE A 204 -13.91 -9.58 -5.36
CA ILE A 204 -13.45 -9.37 -6.74
C ILE A 204 -14.63 -8.97 -7.64
N PRO A 205 -14.63 -7.76 -8.22
CA PRO A 205 -15.64 -7.35 -9.19
C PRO A 205 -15.72 -8.33 -10.34
N GLU A 206 -16.92 -8.57 -10.87
CA GLU A 206 -17.14 -9.55 -11.93
C GLU A 206 -16.26 -9.33 -13.15
N ALA A 207 -16.15 -8.06 -13.59
CA ALA A 207 -15.30 -7.65 -14.71
C ALA A 207 -13.80 -7.96 -14.52
N GLN A 208 -13.35 -8.22 -13.28
CA GLN A 208 -11.96 -8.51 -12.95
C GLN A 208 -11.67 -10.00 -12.75
N ARG A 209 -12.69 -10.87 -12.67
CA ARG A 209 -12.51 -12.30 -12.35
C ARG A 209 -11.63 -13.02 -13.37
N HIS A 210 -11.75 -12.70 -14.66
CA HIS A 210 -10.89 -13.31 -15.69
C HIS A 210 -9.41 -12.93 -15.53
N SER A 211 -9.13 -11.65 -15.24
CA SER A 211 -7.77 -11.19 -14.94
C SER A 211 -7.21 -11.89 -13.71
N PHE A 212 -8.05 -12.05 -12.69
CA PHE A 212 -7.69 -12.73 -11.46
C PHE A 212 -7.41 -14.24 -11.67
N GLU A 213 -8.22 -14.96 -12.43
CA GLU A 213 -7.96 -16.37 -12.75
C GLU A 213 -6.67 -16.54 -13.59
N PHE A 214 -6.37 -15.56 -14.45
CA PHE A 214 -5.17 -15.58 -15.29
C PHE A 214 -3.88 -15.37 -14.50
N GLY A 215 -3.87 -14.51 -13.48
CA GLY A 215 -2.63 -14.10 -12.82
C GLY A 215 -2.73 -13.72 -11.34
N GLY A 216 -3.91 -13.83 -10.73
CA GLY A 216 -4.11 -13.48 -9.32
C GLY A 216 -4.06 -11.99 -9.02
N TRP A 217 -4.15 -11.14 -10.05
CA TRP A 217 -4.15 -9.68 -9.91
C TRP A 217 -5.47 -9.08 -10.41
N PHE A 218 -5.90 -8.00 -9.78
CA PHE A 218 -7.15 -7.29 -10.08
C PHE A 218 -7.13 -5.89 -9.48
N TYR A 219 -8.14 -5.08 -9.78
CA TYR A 219 -8.38 -3.82 -9.07
C TYR A 219 -9.84 -3.66 -8.64
N VAL A 220 -10.08 -2.80 -7.66
CA VAL A 220 -11.42 -2.39 -7.23
C VAL A 220 -11.52 -0.87 -7.27
N GLU A 221 -12.54 -0.33 -7.94
CA GLU A 221 -12.87 1.10 -7.86
C GLU A 221 -13.49 1.41 -6.48
N VAL A 222 -12.65 1.54 -5.46
CA VAL A 222 -13.08 1.81 -4.07
C VAL A 222 -13.81 3.15 -3.92
N ILE A 223 -13.52 4.11 -4.79
CA ILE A 223 -14.34 5.30 -5.00
C ILE A 223 -14.73 5.33 -6.49
N PRO A 224 -15.99 5.02 -6.84
CA PRO A 224 -16.43 4.88 -8.23
C PRO A 224 -15.99 6.05 -9.11
N ASN A 225 -15.36 5.75 -10.26
CA ASN A 225 -14.85 6.74 -11.22
C ASN A 225 -13.81 7.76 -10.68
N LYS A 226 -13.24 7.54 -9.49
CA LYS A 226 -12.25 8.45 -8.88
C LYS A 226 -10.97 7.76 -8.45
N LEU A 227 -11.07 6.69 -7.67
CA LEU A 227 -9.93 5.98 -7.09
C LEU A 227 -10.13 4.47 -7.23
N ALA A 228 -9.10 3.78 -7.73
CA ALA A 228 -9.03 2.33 -7.68
C ALA A 228 -7.82 1.85 -6.87
N VAL A 229 -7.99 0.74 -6.15
CA VAL A 229 -6.90 0.02 -5.48
C VAL A 229 -6.55 -1.20 -6.31
N PHE A 230 -5.27 -1.33 -6.67
CA PHE A 230 -4.72 -2.42 -7.47
C PHE A 230 -4.08 -3.45 -6.56
N SER A 231 -4.66 -4.65 -6.54
CA SER A 231 -4.09 -5.82 -5.89
C SER A 231 -3.06 -6.47 -6.80
N LEU A 232 -1.78 -6.20 -6.53
CA LEU A 232 -0.65 -6.81 -7.23
C LEU A 232 -0.36 -8.18 -6.61
N ASN A 233 -0.20 -9.19 -7.45
CA ASN A 233 0.30 -10.49 -7.06
C ASN A 233 1.84 -10.48 -7.03
N THR A 234 2.41 -10.04 -5.92
CA THR A 234 3.86 -9.89 -5.76
C THR A 234 4.60 -11.21 -5.67
N MET A 235 3.91 -12.35 -5.59
CA MET A 235 4.53 -13.68 -5.75
C MET A 235 5.21 -13.86 -7.10
N TYR A 236 4.80 -13.13 -8.12
CA TYR A 236 5.45 -13.12 -9.44
C TYR A 236 6.61 -12.13 -9.55
N PHE A 237 6.91 -11.40 -8.48
CA PHE A 237 8.10 -10.56 -8.37
C PHE A 237 9.07 -11.10 -7.32
N PHE A 238 8.60 -12.00 -6.46
CA PHE A 238 9.34 -12.52 -5.31
C PHE A 238 10.51 -13.40 -5.75
N ASP A 239 11.72 -13.00 -5.37
CA ASP A 239 12.98 -13.68 -5.75
C ASP A 239 13.00 -15.16 -5.31
N ARG A 240 12.31 -15.47 -4.20
CA ARG A 240 12.20 -16.80 -3.60
C ARG A 240 11.18 -17.70 -4.27
N ASN A 241 10.38 -17.19 -5.20
CA ASN A 241 9.49 -18.03 -5.98
C ASN A 241 10.30 -18.76 -7.06
N ALA A 242 10.67 -20.01 -6.78
CA ALA A 242 11.42 -20.85 -7.72
C ALA A 242 10.64 -21.22 -9.00
N GLY A 243 9.34 -20.92 -9.06
CA GLY A 243 8.45 -21.22 -10.18
C GLY A 243 8.38 -20.15 -11.26
N ILE A 244 9.05 -19.01 -11.07
CA ILE A 244 9.04 -17.84 -11.97
C ILE A 244 10.43 -17.22 -12.00
N ASP A 245 10.84 -16.66 -13.13
CA ASP A 245 12.21 -16.16 -13.30
C ASP A 245 12.31 -14.64 -13.23
N ASP A 246 11.79 -13.93 -14.22
CA ASP A 246 12.01 -12.49 -14.36
C ASP A 246 10.74 -11.74 -14.79
N CYS A 247 10.86 -10.43 -14.94
CA CYS A 247 9.74 -9.58 -15.37
C CYS A 247 9.89 -9.03 -16.78
N VAL A 248 10.82 -9.55 -17.58
CA VAL A 248 11.24 -9.00 -18.89
C VAL A 248 10.99 -9.98 -20.03
N HIS A 249 10.96 -11.28 -19.78
CA HIS A 249 10.61 -12.30 -20.75
C HIS A 249 9.08 -12.44 -20.92
N PRO A 250 8.53 -12.38 -22.15
CA PRO A 250 7.08 -12.45 -22.38
C PRO A 250 6.37 -13.72 -21.90
N SER A 251 7.10 -14.82 -21.70
CA SER A 251 6.55 -16.05 -21.11
C SER A 251 6.23 -15.90 -19.63
N GLU A 252 7.03 -15.10 -18.93
CA GLU A 252 7.00 -14.98 -17.48
C GLU A 252 5.74 -14.24 -17.01
N PRO A 253 5.14 -14.69 -15.90
CA PRO A 253 3.95 -14.04 -15.35
C PRO A 253 4.26 -12.63 -14.85
N GLY A 254 5.49 -12.36 -14.39
CA GLY A 254 5.95 -11.03 -14.00
C GLY A 254 5.86 -10.03 -15.16
N TYR A 255 6.31 -10.41 -16.36
CA TYR A 255 6.15 -9.58 -17.57
C TYR A 255 4.68 -9.30 -17.88
N LYS A 256 3.85 -10.34 -17.90
CA LYS A 256 2.41 -10.24 -18.20
C LYS A 256 1.68 -9.36 -17.19
N HIS A 257 2.09 -9.41 -15.93
CA HIS A 257 1.57 -8.55 -14.86
C HIS A 257 1.84 -7.07 -15.18
N PHE A 258 3.09 -6.71 -15.52
CA PHE A 258 3.41 -5.32 -15.87
C PHE A 258 2.71 -4.82 -17.15
N GLU A 259 2.47 -5.70 -18.13
CA GLU A 259 1.67 -5.36 -19.30
C GLU A 259 0.21 -5.09 -18.94
N TRP A 260 -0.39 -5.94 -18.09
CA TRP A 260 -1.72 -5.69 -17.55
C TRP A 260 -1.76 -4.36 -16.80
N LEU A 261 -0.81 -4.13 -15.89
CA LEU A 261 -0.74 -2.93 -15.07
C LEU A 261 -0.61 -1.67 -15.93
N ARG A 262 0.21 -1.71 -16.98
CA ARG A 262 0.36 -0.61 -17.96
C ARG A 262 -0.98 -0.28 -18.61
N VAL A 263 -1.66 -1.28 -19.18
CA VAL A 263 -2.95 -1.10 -19.86
C VAL A 263 -4.01 -0.51 -18.93
N GLN A 264 -4.09 -1.02 -17.70
CA GLN A 264 -5.08 -0.52 -16.74
C GLN A 264 -4.75 0.90 -16.25
N LEU A 265 -3.49 1.21 -15.96
CA LEU A 265 -3.10 2.55 -15.55
C LEU A 265 -3.25 3.59 -16.67
N ASP A 266 -3.00 3.21 -17.93
CA ASP A 266 -3.30 4.06 -19.09
C ASP A 266 -4.80 4.35 -19.20
N PHE A 267 -5.64 3.34 -18.97
CA PHE A 267 -7.09 3.51 -18.95
C PHE A 267 -7.53 4.47 -17.84
N LEU A 268 -7.02 4.32 -16.62
CA LEU A 268 -7.29 5.23 -15.51
C LEU A 268 -6.82 6.66 -15.81
N ARG A 269 -5.62 6.82 -16.37
CA ARG A 269 -5.11 8.12 -16.82
C ARG A 269 -6.06 8.78 -17.80
N SER A 270 -6.55 8.04 -18.79
CA SER A 270 -7.49 8.56 -19.80
C SER A 270 -8.84 9.00 -19.20
N ARG A 271 -9.27 8.34 -18.11
CA ARG A 271 -10.49 8.67 -17.35
C ARG A 271 -10.28 9.76 -16.29
N GLY A 272 -9.04 10.21 -16.09
CA GLY A 272 -8.69 11.16 -15.01
C GLY A 272 -8.77 10.57 -13.61
N MET A 273 -8.76 9.24 -13.48
CA MET A 273 -8.78 8.52 -12.21
C MET A 273 -7.39 8.41 -11.59
N LYS A 274 -7.37 8.02 -10.31
CA LYS A 274 -6.14 7.72 -9.57
C LYS A 274 -6.08 6.25 -9.15
N ALA A 275 -4.85 5.79 -8.91
CA ALA A 275 -4.56 4.42 -8.53
C ALA A 275 -3.77 4.37 -7.22
N MET A 276 -4.14 3.48 -6.32
CA MET A 276 -3.31 3.05 -5.20
C MET A 276 -2.82 1.64 -5.50
N LEU A 277 -1.54 1.37 -5.29
CA LEU A 277 -0.99 0.02 -5.47
C LEU A 277 -0.89 -0.68 -4.12
N MET A 278 -1.20 -1.96 -4.08
CA MET A 278 -0.96 -2.81 -2.90
C MET A 278 -0.39 -4.16 -3.30
N GLY A 279 0.35 -4.79 -2.40
CA GLY A 279 0.84 -6.16 -2.53
C GLY A 279 1.27 -6.69 -1.17
N HIS A 280 1.72 -7.94 -1.11
CA HIS A 280 2.22 -8.50 0.15
C HIS A 280 3.72 -8.25 0.32
N VAL A 281 4.55 -8.97 -0.43
CA VAL A 281 6.02 -8.81 -0.41
C VAL A 281 6.42 -7.44 -0.96
N PRO A 282 7.10 -6.58 -0.17
CA PRO A 282 7.51 -5.26 -0.63
C PRO A 282 8.76 -5.31 -1.54
N PRO A 283 8.98 -4.27 -2.39
CA PRO A 283 10.16 -4.13 -3.24
C PRO A 283 11.42 -3.69 -2.44
N ALA A 284 11.73 -4.40 -1.36
CA ALA A 284 12.93 -4.17 -0.55
C ALA A 284 14.19 -4.56 -1.32
N ARG A 285 15.18 -3.65 -1.33
CA ARG A 285 16.43 -3.77 -2.07
C ARG A 285 17.58 -3.09 -1.30
N THR A 286 18.21 -3.86 -0.42
CA THR A 286 19.47 -3.51 0.26
C THR A 286 20.51 -4.60 0.02
N ALA A 287 21.75 -4.38 0.46
CA ALA A 287 22.82 -5.36 0.26
C ALA A 287 22.56 -6.68 1.03
N GLY A 288 21.97 -6.58 2.23
CA GLY A 288 21.63 -7.71 3.09
C GLY A 288 20.17 -8.18 2.98
N LYS A 289 19.33 -7.52 2.18
CA LYS A 289 17.95 -7.98 1.94
C LYS A 289 17.43 -7.52 0.57
N GLN A 290 17.24 -8.49 -0.32
CA GLN A 290 16.55 -8.30 -1.60
C GLN A 290 15.37 -9.26 -1.64
N LEU A 291 14.16 -8.73 -1.78
CA LEU A 291 12.94 -9.54 -1.83
C LEU A 291 12.44 -9.76 -3.25
N TRP A 292 12.61 -8.77 -4.13
CA TRP A 292 12.17 -8.92 -5.52
C TRP A 292 13.34 -9.29 -6.42
N GLU A 293 13.05 -10.04 -7.48
CA GLU A 293 14.00 -10.19 -8.57
C GLU A 293 14.34 -8.81 -9.17
N GLU A 294 15.59 -8.63 -9.57
CA GLU A 294 16.13 -7.34 -9.96
C GLU A 294 15.38 -6.72 -11.15
N THR A 295 15.09 -7.47 -12.22
CA THR A 295 14.35 -6.93 -13.38
C THR A 295 12.92 -6.53 -13.00
N CYS A 296 12.30 -7.22 -12.04
CA CYS A 296 10.98 -6.87 -11.51
C CYS A 296 11.02 -5.56 -10.74
N TRP A 297 12.00 -5.36 -9.86
CA TRP A 297 12.20 -4.09 -9.14
C TRP A 297 12.45 -2.93 -10.10
N GLN A 298 13.26 -3.16 -11.14
CA GLN A 298 13.60 -2.19 -12.17
C GLN A 298 12.37 -1.75 -12.98
N LYS A 299 11.56 -2.70 -13.45
CA LYS A 299 10.29 -2.41 -14.15
C LYS A 299 9.29 -1.70 -13.25
N TYR A 300 9.14 -2.14 -12.00
CA TYR A 300 8.23 -1.50 -11.06
C TYR A 300 8.59 -0.03 -10.82
N THR A 301 9.85 0.25 -10.54
CA THR A 301 10.34 1.62 -10.31
C THR A 301 10.15 2.50 -11.55
N LEU A 302 10.34 1.93 -12.74
CA LEU A 302 10.04 2.61 -13.99
C LEU A 302 8.53 2.90 -14.15
N TRP A 303 7.65 1.95 -13.86
CA TRP A 303 6.20 2.14 -13.93
C TRP A 303 5.75 3.25 -12.97
N LEU A 304 6.24 3.25 -11.73
CA LEU A 304 5.96 4.32 -10.77
C LEU A 304 6.40 5.69 -11.28
N GLN A 305 7.57 5.77 -11.94
CA GLN A 305 8.05 7.00 -12.55
C GLN A 305 7.15 7.47 -13.70
N GLN A 306 6.75 6.54 -14.60
CA GLN A 306 5.92 6.88 -15.76
C GLN A 306 4.49 7.24 -15.35
N TYR A 307 3.95 6.65 -14.29
CA TYR A 307 2.58 6.87 -13.80
C TYR A 307 2.51 7.76 -12.53
N ARG A 308 3.54 8.57 -12.30
CA ARG A 308 3.62 9.51 -11.17
C ARG A 308 2.47 10.53 -11.09
N ASP A 309 1.70 10.71 -12.18
CA ASP A 309 0.50 11.54 -12.28
C ASP A 309 -0.79 10.81 -11.85
N VAL A 310 -0.77 9.48 -11.83
CA VAL A 310 -1.92 8.59 -11.54
C VAL A 310 -1.80 7.96 -10.16
N ILE A 311 -0.61 7.48 -9.79
CA ILE A 311 -0.40 6.68 -8.58
C ILE A 311 -0.35 7.60 -7.35
N THR A 312 -1.14 7.27 -6.32
CA THR A 312 -1.29 8.05 -5.07
C THR A 312 -0.44 7.51 -3.92
N GLY A 313 -0.10 6.22 -3.93
CA GLY A 313 0.70 5.56 -2.90
C GLY A 313 0.81 4.05 -3.15
N SER A 314 1.74 3.41 -2.45
CA SER A 314 1.95 1.95 -2.50
C SER A 314 2.03 1.35 -1.09
N LEU A 315 1.25 0.30 -0.82
CA LEU A 315 1.05 -0.30 0.51
C LEU A 315 1.40 -1.79 0.55
N TYR A 316 2.22 -2.21 1.52
CA TYR A 316 2.71 -3.60 1.64
C TYR A 316 2.78 -4.09 3.10
N GLY A 317 2.98 -5.41 3.28
CA GLY A 317 3.12 -6.10 4.57
C GLY A 317 4.39 -6.94 4.63
N HIS A 318 4.27 -8.23 5.01
CA HIS A 318 5.29 -9.28 4.97
C HIS A 318 6.44 -9.15 5.98
N MET A 319 6.94 -7.94 6.17
CA MET A 319 8.16 -7.69 6.97
C MET A 319 7.90 -7.67 8.49
N ASN A 320 6.64 -7.64 8.91
CA ASN A 320 6.18 -7.54 10.30
C ASN A 320 6.67 -6.32 11.10
N ILE A 321 7.46 -5.43 10.49
CA ILE A 321 7.98 -4.18 11.07
C ILE A 321 7.46 -2.94 10.35
N ASP A 322 7.24 -1.87 11.11
CA ASP A 322 6.82 -0.57 10.56
C ASP A 322 7.99 0.16 9.91
N HIS A 323 7.93 0.38 8.60
CA HIS A 323 8.92 1.21 7.91
C HIS A 323 8.42 1.66 6.53
N PHE A 324 9.28 2.36 5.80
CA PHE A 324 9.00 2.79 4.44
C PHE A 324 10.26 2.66 3.57
N LEU A 325 10.07 2.63 2.27
CA LEU A 325 11.15 2.55 1.28
C LEU A 325 11.09 3.73 0.33
N LEU A 326 12.27 4.14 -0.11
CA LEU A 326 12.44 5.14 -1.16
C LEU A 326 13.10 4.47 -2.38
N GLN A 327 12.35 4.21 -3.44
CA GLN A 327 12.93 3.74 -4.70
C GLN A 327 13.47 4.92 -5.49
N ASP A 328 14.74 4.84 -5.89
CA ASP A 328 15.42 5.91 -6.61
C ASP A 328 15.42 5.64 -8.12
N THR A 329 14.77 6.52 -8.89
CA THR A 329 14.69 6.38 -10.35
C THR A 329 16.04 6.53 -11.07
N HIS A 330 17.08 7.05 -10.42
CA HIS A 330 18.44 7.06 -10.97
C HIS A 330 19.12 5.68 -10.92
N GLU A 331 18.59 4.74 -10.14
CA GLU A 331 19.05 3.36 -10.11
C GLU A 331 18.40 2.49 -11.18
N ILE A 332 17.54 3.08 -12.03
CA ILE A 332 16.94 2.39 -13.16
C ILE A 332 18.02 2.11 -14.22
N ASP A 333 18.31 0.83 -14.46
CA ASP A 333 19.14 0.38 -15.57
C ASP A 333 18.27 -0.06 -16.75
N MET A 334 18.09 0.86 -17.70
CA MET A 334 17.35 0.58 -18.93
C MET A 334 17.99 -0.54 -19.77
N ALA A 335 19.30 -0.78 -19.65
CA ALA A 335 19.96 -1.86 -20.36
C ALA A 335 19.53 -3.22 -19.80
N LEU A 336 19.34 -3.36 -18.49
CA LEU A 336 18.82 -4.59 -17.88
C LEU A 336 17.40 -4.89 -18.38
N ILE A 337 16.54 -3.86 -18.41
CA ILE A 337 15.16 -3.98 -18.89
C ILE A 337 15.11 -4.35 -20.39
N SER A 338 16.04 -3.82 -21.19
CA SER A 338 16.06 -4.00 -22.66
C SER A 338 16.84 -5.23 -23.12
N ALA A 339 17.94 -5.60 -22.45
CA ALA A 339 18.82 -6.69 -22.87
C ALA A 339 18.20 -8.06 -22.59
N SER A 340 17.49 -8.20 -21.47
CA SER A 340 16.79 -9.43 -21.11
C SER A 340 15.55 -9.65 -22.01
N ALA A 341 14.88 -8.60 -22.48
CA ALA A 341 13.82 -8.72 -23.49
C ALA A 341 14.32 -9.26 -24.85
N SER A 342 15.60 -9.01 -25.20
CA SER A 342 16.24 -9.48 -26.43
C SER A 342 16.76 -10.93 -26.41
N GLY A 343 16.52 -11.68 -25.33
CA GLY A 343 16.88 -13.10 -25.22
C GLY A 343 18.39 -13.38 -25.05
N LYS A 344 19.19 -12.37 -24.67
CA LYS A 344 20.65 -12.48 -24.50
C LYS A 344 21.13 -12.36 -23.05
N GLY A 345 20.22 -12.27 -22.08
CA GLY A 345 20.55 -12.28 -20.66
C GLY A 345 20.92 -13.69 -20.21
N GLY A 346 22.14 -13.87 -19.72
CA GLY A 346 22.52 -15.11 -19.02
C GLY A 346 21.74 -15.22 -17.71
N ALA A 347 21.39 -16.45 -17.31
CA ALA A 347 20.72 -16.75 -16.05
C ALA A 347 21.42 -16.04 -14.88
N SER A 348 20.68 -15.18 -14.17
CA SER A 348 21.12 -14.66 -12.88
C SER A 348 21.22 -15.85 -11.92
N VAL A 349 22.41 -16.08 -11.36
CA VAL A 349 22.59 -17.08 -10.31
C VAL A 349 21.90 -16.53 -9.06
N ARG A 350 20.72 -17.04 -8.74
CA ARG A 350 20.03 -16.72 -7.48
C ARG A 350 20.95 -17.06 -6.33
N GLY A 351 21.35 -16.06 -5.56
CA GLY A 351 22.05 -16.28 -4.30
C GLY A 351 21.05 -16.87 -3.31
N ALA A 352 21.38 -18.01 -2.70
CA ALA A 352 20.60 -18.55 -1.59
C ALA A 352 20.75 -17.61 -0.38
N MET A 353 19.93 -16.56 -0.30
CA MET A 353 19.70 -15.86 0.96
C MET A 353 18.63 -16.64 1.71
N GLU A 354 18.81 -16.95 2.99
CA GLU A 354 17.75 -17.52 3.84
C GLU A 354 16.77 -16.41 4.23
N GLU A 355 15.47 -16.71 4.32
CA GLU A 355 14.45 -15.77 4.76
C GLU A 355 14.42 -15.76 6.29
N LYS A 356 15.43 -15.14 6.90
CA LYS A 356 15.42 -14.94 8.35
C LYS A 356 14.61 -13.68 8.65
N LEU A 357 13.36 -13.84 9.05
CA LEU A 357 12.53 -12.79 9.67
C LEU A 357 12.83 -12.66 11.17
N SER A 358 14.08 -12.93 11.57
CA SER A 358 14.48 -12.74 12.97
C SER A 358 14.63 -11.26 13.29
N ILE A 359 14.53 -10.92 14.57
CA ILE A 359 14.64 -9.52 15.00
C ILE A 359 16.03 -8.95 14.68
N GLN A 360 17.09 -9.75 14.82
CA GLN A 360 18.45 -9.32 14.47
C GLN A 360 18.57 -9.01 12.97
N SER A 361 18.00 -9.85 12.10
CA SER A 361 17.96 -9.59 10.65
C SER A 361 17.19 -8.29 10.34
N SER A 362 16.10 -8.04 11.05
CA SER A 362 15.28 -6.83 10.89
C SER A 362 16.05 -5.57 11.33
N ALA A 363 16.78 -5.63 12.44
CA ALA A 363 17.62 -4.53 12.90
C ALA A 363 18.77 -4.22 11.93
N ASP A 364 19.49 -5.25 11.46
CA ASP A 364 20.56 -5.12 10.48
C ASP A 364 20.04 -4.48 9.18
N TYR A 365 18.88 -4.94 8.70
CA TYR A 365 18.19 -4.38 7.54
C TYR A 365 17.86 -2.90 7.71
N LEU A 366 17.30 -2.49 8.84
CA LEU A 366 16.98 -1.08 9.10
C LEU A 366 18.23 -0.20 9.19
N ARG A 367 19.36 -0.73 9.69
CA ARG A 367 20.65 0.00 9.66
C ARG A 367 21.16 0.19 8.24
N GLU A 368 21.06 -0.81 7.38
CA GLU A 368 21.43 -0.69 5.96
C GLU A 368 20.57 0.37 5.26
N LEU A 369 19.26 0.36 5.54
CA LEU A 369 18.32 1.34 5.01
C LEU A 369 18.68 2.77 5.47
N ARG A 370 19.01 2.96 6.76
CA ARG A 370 19.52 4.23 7.30
C ARG A 370 20.81 4.67 6.60
N ASP A 371 21.74 3.75 6.36
CA ASP A 371 23.00 4.01 5.67
C ASP A 371 22.79 4.39 4.21
N HIS A 372 21.77 3.85 3.55
CA HIS A 372 21.33 4.27 2.23
C HIS A 372 20.77 5.69 2.26
N TRP A 373 19.90 6.01 3.23
CA TRP A 373 19.35 7.36 3.39
C TRP A 373 20.40 8.41 3.75
N ALA A 374 21.49 8.03 4.39
CA ALA A 374 22.62 8.93 4.69
C ALA A 374 23.29 9.51 3.43
N LYS A 375 23.11 8.84 2.28
CA LYS A 375 23.63 9.25 0.95
C LYS A 375 22.68 10.20 0.21
N LEU A 376 21.46 10.43 0.71
CA LEU A 376 20.51 11.35 0.08
C LEU A 376 21.09 12.78 0.02
N PRO A 377 20.78 13.54 -1.05
CA PRO A 377 21.16 14.95 -1.11
C PRO A 377 20.51 15.74 0.04
N SER A 378 21.12 16.86 0.43
CA SER A 378 20.54 17.75 1.45
C SER A 378 19.20 18.35 0.97
N PRO A 379 18.10 18.21 1.74
CA PRO A 379 16.77 18.65 1.34
C PRO A 379 16.55 20.17 1.46
N VAL A 380 17.54 20.96 1.88
CA VAL A 380 17.47 22.44 1.96
C VAL A 380 17.02 23.06 0.62
N ALA A 381 17.39 22.43 -0.50
CA ALA A 381 16.96 22.86 -1.83
C ALA A 381 15.44 22.70 -2.06
N LEU A 382 14.77 21.80 -1.34
CA LEU A 382 13.33 21.56 -1.40
C LEU A 382 12.52 22.56 -0.54
N GLU A 383 13.17 23.34 0.33
CA GLU A 383 12.54 24.33 1.22
C GLU A 383 12.42 25.72 0.59
N GLN A 384 13.28 26.05 -0.37
CA GLN A 384 13.33 27.36 -1.04
C GLN A 384 12.21 27.56 -2.07
N ASP A 385 10.96 27.63 -1.61
CA ASP A 385 9.82 28.15 -2.38
C ASP A 385 9.28 29.49 -1.83
N VAL A 386 9.87 30.05 -0.76
CA VAL A 386 9.52 31.37 -0.22
C VAL A 386 10.58 32.41 -0.58
N ASP A 387 10.11 33.60 -0.98
CA ASP A 387 10.83 34.74 -1.54
C ASP A 387 12.14 35.13 -0.82
N GLU A 388 13.31 34.88 -1.44
CA GLU A 388 14.46 35.80 -1.31
C GLU A 388 15.29 35.92 -2.62
N ALA A 389 15.03 37.05 -3.30
CA ALA A 389 15.92 37.88 -4.11
C ALA A 389 17.13 37.25 -4.85
N LYS A 390 16.91 37.03 -6.15
CA LYS A 390 17.71 37.48 -7.32
C LYS A 390 19.23 37.21 -7.45
N LYS A 391 19.95 36.60 -6.51
CA LYS A 391 21.38 36.20 -6.71
C LYS A 391 21.68 34.70 -6.69
N ARG A 392 20.75 33.83 -6.23
CA ARG A 392 20.97 32.37 -6.09
C ARG A 392 20.32 31.47 -7.16
N ARG A 393 19.64 32.03 -8.17
CA ARG A 393 18.78 31.28 -9.14
C ARG A 393 19.48 30.16 -9.93
N ARG A 394 20.81 30.19 -10.11
CA ARG A 394 21.55 29.10 -10.78
C ARG A 394 21.93 27.94 -9.86
N LYS A 395 22.23 28.21 -8.58
CA LYS A 395 22.64 27.17 -7.61
C LYS A 395 21.44 26.37 -7.12
N GLY A 396 20.36 27.05 -6.71
CA GLY A 396 19.13 26.39 -6.24
C GLY A 396 18.44 25.52 -7.30
N LYS A 397 18.51 25.91 -8.60
CA LYS A 397 17.99 25.06 -9.69
C LYS A 397 18.79 23.75 -9.83
N LYS A 398 20.12 23.83 -9.80
CA LYS A 398 21.02 22.67 -9.88
C LYS A 398 20.85 21.70 -8.70
N ASP A 399 20.51 22.21 -7.52
CA ASP A 399 20.29 21.38 -6.34
C ASP A 399 18.88 20.75 -6.31
N LYS A 400 17.83 21.44 -6.80
CA LYS A 400 16.49 20.83 -7.01
C LYS A 400 16.50 19.72 -8.06
N ASP A 401 17.34 19.84 -9.09
CA ASP A 401 17.52 18.80 -10.11
C ASP A 401 18.04 17.48 -9.51
N LYS A 402 18.77 17.50 -8.39
CA LYS A 402 19.23 16.27 -7.69
C LYS A 402 18.09 15.44 -7.11
N PHE A 403 16.94 16.05 -6.89
CA PHE A 403 15.71 15.41 -6.40
C PHE A 403 14.73 15.11 -7.52
N GLY A 404 15.09 15.35 -8.79
CA GLY A 404 14.17 15.20 -9.92
C GLY A 404 13.11 16.30 -10.02
N GLY A 405 13.24 17.39 -9.26
CA GLY A 405 12.28 18.49 -9.22
C GLY A 405 12.01 18.99 -7.80
N LYS A 406 11.13 19.98 -7.68
CA LYS A 406 10.76 20.56 -6.38
C LYS A 406 9.91 19.64 -5.50
N TRP A 407 9.30 18.61 -6.10
CA TRP A 407 8.45 17.63 -5.42
C TRP A 407 9.15 16.30 -5.14
N ALA A 408 10.48 16.23 -5.32
CA ALA A 408 11.25 15.01 -5.15
C ALA A 408 10.85 13.85 -6.09
N GLU A 409 10.46 14.16 -7.33
CA GLU A 409 9.97 13.23 -8.37
C GLU A 409 10.98 12.14 -8.79
N ARG A 410 12.24 12.25 -8.34
CA ARG A 410 13.24 11.19 -8.47
C ARG A 410 12.92 9.96 -7.62
N PHE A 411 12.25 10.15 -6.49
CA PHE A 411 12.02 9.10 -5.50
C PHE A 411 10.58 8.61 -5.54
N GLN A 412 10.36 7.36 -5.17
CA GLN A 412 9.05 6.76 -4.98
C GLN A 412 8.89 6.27 -3.56
N LEU A 413 7.70 6.46 -2.99
CA LEU A 413 7.40 6.07 -1.63
C LEU A 413 6.62 4.75 -1.63
N THR A 414 7.12 3.82 -0.82
CA THR A 414 6.42 2.58 -0.49
C THR A 414 6.29 2.48 1.02
N LEU A 415 5.09 2.25 1.52
CA LEU A 415 4.81 2.12 2.96
C LEU A 415 4.62 0.65 3.32
N ILE A 416 5.27 0.22 4.40
CA ILE A 416 5.18 -1.14 4.92
C ILE A 416 4.54 -1.04 6.31
N SER A 417 3.42 -1.73 6.48
CA SER A 417 2.69 -1.72 7.74
C SER A 417 3.16 -2.86 8.64
N PRO A 418 3.17 -2.65 9.97
CA PRO A 418 3.34 -3.74 10.92
C PRO A 418 2.11 -4.66 10.91
N SER A 419 2.25 -5.80 11.58
CA SER A 419 1.35 -6.95 11.38
C SER A 419 0.48 -7.26 12.60
N VAL A 420 -0.56 -8.07 12.39
CA VAL A 420 -1.40 -8.59 13.48
C VAL A 420 -0.73 -9.78 14.16
N VAL A 421 0.07 -10.58 13.44
CA VAL A 421 0.85 -11.67 14.02
C VAL A 421 1.75 -11.16 15.17
N PRO A 422 1.80 -11.86 16.32
CA PRO A 422 2.43 -11.32 17.53
C PRO A 422 3.97 -11.43 17.55
N ASN A 423 4.65 -11.33 16.39
CA ASN A 423 6.12 -11.14 16.36
C ASN A 423 6.52 -9.83 17.05
N TYR A 424 5.63 -8.85 17.03
CA TYR A 424 5.65 -7.64 17.85
C TYR A 424 4.28 -7.48 18.52
N PHE A 425 3.89 -6.28 18.95
CA PHE A 425 2.49 -6.09 19.32
C PHE A 425 1.60 -6.08 18.07
N PRO A 426 0.48 -6.83 18.07
CA PRO A 426 -0.48 -6.82 16.97
C PRO A 426 -0.91 -5.40 16.62
N SER A 427 -0.86 -5.06 15.34
CA SER A 427 -1.02 -3.69 14.88
C SER A 427 -1.94 -3.55 13.68
N LEU A 428 -2.54 -2.37 13.54
CA LEU A 428 -3.31 -1.97 12.37
C LEU A 428 -3.16 -0.46 12.12
N ARG A 429 -3.36 -0.04 10.87
CA ARG A 429 -3.16 1.35 10.47
C ARG A 429 -4.41 1.93 9.82
N VAL A 430 -4.83 3.11 10.27
CA VAL A 430 -5.90 3.87 9.63
C VAL A 430 -5.29 5.09 8.96
N PHE A 431 -5.37 5.15 7.64
CA PHE A 431 -4.91 6.28 6.85
C PHE A 431 -6.02 7.30 6.66
N GLU A 432 -5.65 8.57 6.56
CA GLU A 432 -6.53 9.64 6.11
C GLU A 432 -6.03 10.24 4.80
N TYR A 433 -6.97 10.62 3.93
CA TYR A 433 -6.69 11.17 2.62
C TYR A 433 -7.64 12.31 2.27
N ASN A 434 -7.15 13.21 1.42
CA ASN A 434 -7.87 14.43 1.07
C ASN A 434 -9.11 14.12 0.20
N ILE A 435 -10.30 14.40 0.72
CA ILE A 435 -11.58 14.25 0.01
C ILE A 435 -12.14 15.56 -0.54
N THR A 436 -11.35 16.65 -0.57
CA THR A 436 -11.82 17.96 -1.06
C THR A 436 -12.41 17.83 -2.46
N GLY A 437 -13.68 18.19 -2.61
CA GLY A 437 -14.45 18.09 -3.86
C GLY A 437 -15.04 16.71 -4.16
N LEU A 438 -14.98 15.77 -3.21
CA LEU A 438 -15.56 14.43 -3.28
C LEU A 438 -16.62 14.16 -2.21
N GLU A 439 -16.98 15.15 -1.39
CA GLU A 439 -17.83 15.01 -0.20
C GLU A 439 -19.22 14.42 -0.51
N ASP A 440 -19.76 14.74 -1.69
CA ASP A 440 -21.06 14.25 -2.19
C ASP A 440 -20.92 13.09 -3.21
N SER A 441 -19.73 12.48 -3.34
CA SER A 441 -19.52 11.36 -4.26
C SER A 441 -20.27 10.11 -3.80
N SER A 442 -20.79 9.33 -4.76
CA SER A 442 -21.39 8.02 -4.47
C SER A 442 -20.38 7.09 -3.83
N THR A 443 -20.77 6.39 -2.76
CA THR A 443 -19.93 5.35 -2.17
C THR A 443 -19.91 4.10 -3.04
N TRP A 444 -18.93 3.23 -2.79
CA TRP A 444 -18.87 1.92 -3.44
C TRP A 444 -20.16 1.10 -3.23
N ALA A 445 -20.73 1.16 -2.02
CA ALA A 445 -21.97 0.45 -1.70
C ALA A 445 -23.17 0.98 -2.50
N ASP A 446 -23.26 2.31 -2.69
CA ASP A 446 -24.32 2.92 -3.49
C ASP A 446 -24.24 2.48 -4.96
N ALA A 447 -23.04 2.50 -5.54
CA ALA A 447 -22.81 2.08 -6.92
C ALA A 447 -23.11 0.58 -7.12
N THR A 448 -22.68 -0.27 -6.18
CA THR A 448 -22.91 -1.72 -6.24
C THR A 448 -24.40 -2.05 -6.13
N ARG A 449 -25.12 -1.38 -5.23
CA ARG A 449 -26.57 -1.58 -5.07
C ARG A 449 -27.36 -1.07 -6.27
N ALA A 450 -26.94 0.05 -6.87
CA ALA A 450 -27.56 0.56 -8.10
C ALA A 450 -27.40 -0.45 -9.24
N ALA A 451 -26.19 -0.98 -9.46
CA ALA A 451 -25.94 -2.00 -10.48
C ALA A 451 -26.78 -3.27 -10.28
N GLN A 452 -26.92 -3.75 -9.04
CA GLN A 452 -27.76 -4.90 -8.72
C GLN A 452 -29.25 -4.65 -8.99
N LEU A 453 -29.73 -3.43 -8.79
CA LEU A 453 -31.12 -3.06 -9.10
C LEU A 453 -31.36 -3.00 -10.61
N ASP A 454 -30.41 -2.47 -11.37
CA ASP A 454 -30.48 -2.40 -12.83
C ASP A 454 -30.50 -3.80 -13.46
N GLU A 455 -29.74 -4.76 -12.91
CA GLU A 455 -29.78 -6.17 -13.34
C GLU A 455 -31.08 -6.90 -12.95
N ALA A 456 -31.79 -6.45 -11.90
CA ALA A 456 -33.00 -7.08 -11.40
C ALA A 456 -34.30 -6.64 -12.11
N LEU A 457 -34.23 -5.63 -12.99
CA LEU A 457 -35.36 -5.21 -13.81
C LEU A 457 -35.48 -6.12 -15.05
N PRO A 458 -36.67 -6.69 -15.36
CA PRO A 458 -36.85 -7.46 -16.58
C PRO A 458 -36.75 -6.51 -17.79
N GLY A 459 -35.60 -6.51 -18.44
CA GLY A 459 -35.41 -5.83 -19.72
C GLY A 459 -36.08 -6.64 -20.83
N ASP A 460 -36.94 -5.96 -21.61
CA ASP A 460 -37.44 -6.48 -22.88
C ASP A 460 -36.26 -6.93 -23.75
N GLU A 461 -36.26 -8.21 -24.13
CA GLU A 461 -35.28 -8.77 -25.06
C GLU A 461 -35.47 -8.17 -26.45
N GLU A 462 -34.64 -7.19 -26.82
CA GLU A 462 -34.18 -7.06 -28.21
C GLU A 462 -32.67 -7.29 -28.24
N ALA A 463 -32.28 -8.53 -28.49
CA ALA A 463 -30.92 -8.90 -28.81
C ALA A 463 -30.48 -8.16 -30.08
N PRO A 464 -29.40 -7.36 -30.05
CA PRO A 464 -28.80 -6.87 -31.29
C PRO A 464 -28.05 -8.04 -31.94
N ASP A 465 -28.46 -8.35 -33.17
CA ASP A 465 -27.79 -9.26 -34.09
C ASP A 465 -26.28 -9.01 -34.11
N VAL A 466 -25.50 -10.04 -33.73
CA VAL A 466 -24.04 -10.02 -33.75
C VAL A 466 -23.58 -10.19 -35.20
N GLY A 467 -23.77 -9.12 -35.99
CA GLY A 467 -23.23 -8.99 -37.33
C GLY A 467 -21.70 -8.89 -37.29
N GLU A 468 -21.05 -9.80 -38.03
CA GLU A 468 -19.61 -9.87 -38.26
C GLU A 468 -18.91 -8.50 -38.29
N LEU A 469 -18.07 -8.23 -37.28
CA LEU A 469 -17.06 -7.17 -37.36
C LEU A 469 -15.97 -7.60 -38.34
N LYS A 470 -16.21 -7.32 -39.62
CA LYS A 470 -15.17 -7.27 -40.65
C LYS A 470 -14.11 -6.26 -40.21
N ARG A 471 -12.89 -6.78 -40.10
CA ARG A 471 -11.61 -6.08 -40.01
C ARG A 471 -11.62 -4.78 -40.82
N SER A 472 -11.73 -3.64 -40.15
CA SER A 472 -11.53 -2.33 -40.76
C SER A 472 -10.03 -2.15 -41.02
N GLU A 473 -9.65 -2.20 -42.30
CA GLU A 473 -8.34 -1.78 -42.76
C GLU A 473 -8.11 -0.31 -42.41
N VAL A 474 -6.93 -0.04 -41.86
CA VAL A 474 -6.48 1.30 -41.45
C VAL A 474 -6.23 2.13 -42.72
N PRO A 475 -6.66 3.41 -42.80
CA PRO A 475 -6.38 4.23 -43.98
C PRO A 475 -4.89 4.58 -44.05
N ASP A 476 -4.28 4.28 -45.20
CA ASP A 476 -2.94 4.74 -45.57
C ASP A 476 -2.87 6.27 -45.53
N PHE A 477 -2.10 6.81 -44.58
CA PHE A 477 -1.71 8.21 -44.56
C PHE A 477 -0.37 8.36 -45.30
N GLU A 478 -0.44 8.68 -46.59
CA GLU A 478 0.72 9.12 -47.35
C GLU A 478 1.29 10.41 -46.75
N THR A 479 2.50 10.35 -46.20
CA THR A 479 3.24 11.51 -45.71
C THR A 479 4.38 11.86 -46.68
N GLU A 480 4.28 13.06 -47.26
CA GLU A 480 5.34 13.66 -48.07
C GLU A 480 6.66 13.78 -47.31
N LYS A 481 7.73 13.35 -47.96
CA LYS A 481 9.12 13.39 -47.47
C LYS A 481 9.62 14.83 -47.33
N LYS A 482 9.91 15.28 -46.11
CA LYS A 482 10.92 16.33 -45.84
C LYS A 482 12.08 15.79 -45.02
N LYS A 483 13.24 15.69 -45.69
CA LYS A 483 14.54 15.28 -45.14
C LYS A 483 14.98 16.20 -44.00
N LYS A 484 15.20 15.64 -42.80
CA LYS A 484 16.14 16.18 -41.79
C LYS A 484 16.95 15.05 -41.15
N LYS A 485 18.20 15.39 -40.80
CA LYS A 485 19.37 14.53 -40.58
C LYS A 485 19.18 13.45 -39.49
N LYS A 486 19.61 12.22 -39.80
CA LYS A 486 19.68 11.04 -38.91
C LYS A 486 20.65 11.27 -37.74
N GLY A 487 20.13 11.31 -36.52
CA GLY A 487 20.81 10.69 -35.38
C GLY A 487 20.34 9.23 -35.30
N LYS A 488 21.26 8.27 -35.11
CA LYS A 488 20.92 6.85 -34.96
C LYS A 488 20.09 6.68 -33.67
N LYS A 489 18.80 6.37 -33.79
CA LYS A 489 18.06 5.73 -32.69
C LYS A 489 18.62 4.32 -32.49
N PRO A 490 18.80 3.83 -31.25
CA PRO A 490 19.08 2.42 -31.01
C PRO A 490 17.91 1.56 -31.53
N PRO A 491 18.14 0.26 -31.80
CA PRO A 491 17.07 -0.63 -32.26
C PRO A 491 15.96 -0.69 -31.21
N GLU A 492 14.72 -0.43 -31.61
CA GLU A 492 13.55 -0.63 -30.75
C GLU A 492 13.31 -2.15 -30.63
N ASP A 493 13.37 -2.69 -29.41
CA ASP A 493 13.00 -4.07 -29.13
C ASP A 493 11.47 -4.21 -29.29
N PRO A 494 10.97 -5.06 -30.20
CA PRO A 494 9.53 -5.19 -30.45
C PRO A 494 8.73 -5.69 -29.25
N ASN A 495 9.37 -6.27 -28.23
CA ASN A 495 8.72 -6.81 -27.03
C ASN A 495 8.78 -5.87 -25.81
N LEU A 496 9.40 -4.70 -25.93
CA LEU A 496 9.51 -3.74 -24.83
C LEU A 496 8.47 -2.61 -24.99
N HIS A 497 7.32 -2.77 -24.34
CA HIS A 497 6.27 -1.74 -24.29
C HIS A 497 6.44 -0.85 -23.05
N LEU A 498 7.15 0.25 -23.21
CA LEU A 498 7.30 1.23 -22.14
C LEU A 498 6.05 2.11 -22.05
N PRO A 499 5.53 2.35 -20.82
CA PRO A 499 4.49 3.34 -20.61
C PRO A 499 4.95 4.73 -21.04
N ASP A 500 4.04 5.52 -21.62
CA ASP A 500 4.34 6.91 -21.92
C ASP A 500 4.44 7.74 -20.62
N PRO A 501 5.44 8.63 -20.51
CA PRO A 501 5.53 9.56 -19.39
C PRO A 501 4.34 10.53 -19.40
N PRO A 502 4.08 11.20 -18.25
CA PRO A 502 3.11 12.29 -18.24
C PRO A 502 3.52 13.37 -19.24
N SER A 503 2.52 14.01 -19.86
CA SER A 503 2.75 15.08 -20.84
C SER A 503 3.69 16.15 -20.27
N LYS A 504 4.63 16.66 -21.07
CA LYS A 504 5.61 17.65 -20.61
C LYS A 504 4.91 18.88 -20.01
N GLY A 505 5.25 19.20 -18.76
CA GLY A 505 4.66 20.33 -18.03
C GLY A 505 3.47 19.95 -17.15
N THR A 506 2.99 18.71 -17.19
CA THR A 506 1.98 18.19 -16.26
C THR A 506 2.59 18.13 -14.84
N PRO A 507 1.91 18.67 -13.81
CA PRO A 507 2.36 18.52 -12.43
C PRO A 507 2.30 17.04 -12.02
N PRO A 508 3.10 16.62 -11.01
CA PRO A 508 2.97 15.27 -10.47
C PRO A 508 1.62 15.05 -9.78
N GLY A 509 1.30 13.78 -9.57
CA GLY A 509 0.07 13.33 -8.94
C GLY A 509 0.04 13.48 -7.42
N PRO A 510 -1.01 12.95 -6.78
CA PRO A 510 -1.30 13.21 -5.36
C PRO A 510 -0.25 12.69 -4.38
N ALA A 511 0.59 11.73 -4.79
CA ALA A 511 1.71 11.24 -3.98
C ALA A 511 2.80 12.30 -3.73
N TYR A 512 2.91 13.32 -4.59
CA TYR A 512 4.00 14.30 -4.52
C TYR A 512 3.53 15.73 -4.29
N LEU A 513 2.38 16.08 -4.86
CA LEU A 513 1.77 17.39 -4.76
C LEU A 513 0.43 17.24 -4.01
N PRO A 514 0.26 17.90 -2.86
CA PRO A 514 -1.00 17.89 -2.12
C PRO A 514 -2.17 18.35 -2.98
N GLN A 515 -3.14 17.46 -3.15
CA GLN A 515 -4.38 17.67 -3.91
C GLN A 515 -5.43 16.63 -3.46
N THR A 516 -6.61 16.60 -4.09
CA THR A 516 -7.61 15.56 -3.84
C THR A 516 -7.00 14.16 -4.03
N LEU A 517 -7.29 13.25 -3.11
CA LEU A 517 -6.74 11.90 -2.98
C LEU A 517 -5.26 11.81 -2.51
N SER A 518 -4.63 12.91 -2.11
CA SER A 518 -3.34 12.85 -1.40
C SER A 518 -3.52 12.26 -0.02
N LEU A 519 -2.61 11.38 0.38
CA LEU A 519 -2.54 10.87 1.76
C LEU A 519 -2.08 12.00 2.69
N LEU A 520 -2.85 12.24 3.75
CA LEU A 520 -2.60 13.31 4.73
C LEU A 520 -1.79 12.80 5.92
N GLY A 521 -2.15 11.62 6.42
CA GLY A 521 -1.50 11.04 7.59
C GLY A 521 -2.06 9.67 7.90
N TYR A 522 -1.56 9.04 8.95
CA TYR A 522 -2.17 7.85 9.52
C TYR A 522 -2.04 7.81 11.04
N THR A 523 -2.94 7.04 11.65
CA THR A 523 -2.87 6.63 13.05
C THR A 523 -2.53 5.14 13.09
N GLN A 524 -1.48 4.79 13.80
CA GLN A 524 -1.11 3.40 14.08
C GLN A 524 -1.68 2.99 15.42
N TYR A 525 -2.39 1.87 15.41
CA TYR A 525 -2.95 1.25 16.59
C TYR A 525 -2.19 -0.04 16.90
N TYR A 526 -2.04 -0.34 18.18
CA TYR A 526 -1.44 -1.58 18.65
C TYR A 526 -2.23 -2.19 19.82
N ALA A 527 -2.15 -3.50 19.99
CA ALA A 527 -2.72 -4.21 21.13
C ALA A 527 -1.59 -4.68 22.06
N ASN A 528 -1.49 -4.07 23.24
CA ASN A 528 -0.46 -4.42 24.22
C ASN A 528 -0.77 -5.79 24.86
N LEU A 529 -0.31 -6.87 24.24
CA LEU A 529 -0.57 -8.23 24.68
C LEU A 529 0.02 -8.53 26.06
N THR A 530 1.15 -7.91 26.42
CA THR A 530 1.75 -8.03 27.77
C THR A 530 0.72 -7.59 28.82
N TYR A 531 0.02 -6.47 28.58
CA TYR A 531 -1.04 -5.98 29.44
C TYR A 531 -2.33 -6.81 29.34
N ILE A 532 -2.78 -7.12 28.13
CA ILE A 532 -4.08 -7.76 27.86
C ILE A 532 -4.10 -9.21 28.36
N ASN A 533 -3.05 -10.00 28.08
CA ASN A 533 -2.98 -11.39 28.51
C ASN A 533 -2.97 -11.50 30.04
N ASN A 534 -2.32 -10.55 30.75
CA ASN A 534 -2.33 -10.45 32.22
C ASN A 534 -1.88 -11.74 32.95
N ASP A 535 -1.06 -12.55 32.28
CA ASP A 535 -0.69 -13.89 32.75
C ASP A 535 0.78 -13.97 33.22
N LEU A 536 1.61 -12.95 33.04
CA LEU A 536 3.03 -12.96 33.41
C LEU A 536 3.33 -12.02 34.59
N VAL A 537 4.35 -12.35 35.39
CA VAL A 537 4.74 -11.56 36.58
C VAL A 537 5.64 -10.41 36.15
N ALA A 538 5.19 -9.17 36.36
CA ALA A 538 6.02 -7.98 36.20
C ALA A 538 7.19 -8.03 37.20
N GLY A 539 8.43 -8.08 36.72
CA GLY A 539 9.64 -8.07 37.54
C GLY A 539 10.52 -9.33 37.51
N SER A 540 10.36 -10.21 36.52
CA SER A 540 11.51 -11.02 36.05
C SER A 540 12.21 -10.25 34.93
N GLU A 541 12.77 -9.10 35.29
CA GLU A 541 13.90 -8.56 34.56
C GLU A 541 15.10 -9.48 34.87
N ASP A 542 15.97 -9.66 33.88
CA ASP A 542 17.21 -10.44 33.91
C ASP A 542 16.99 -11.95 33.69
N GLU A 543 17.52 -12.59 32.65
CA GLU A 543 18.79 -12.45 31.95
C GLU A 543 18.53 -12.57 30.44
N ASP A 544 19.05 -11.64 29.64
CA ASP A 544 19.35 -11.91 28.23
C ASP A 544 20.31 -13.10 28.23
N GLY A 545 19.76 -14.29 28.10
CA GLY A 545 20.53 -15.47 27.76
C GLY A 545 21.11 -15.23 26.38
N ASP A 546 22.33 -14.71 26.33
CA ASP A 546 23.28 -14.94 25.24
C ASP A 546 23.40 -16.46 25.07
N ASP A 547 22.45 -17.07 24.36
CA ASP A 547 22.51 -18.47 23.96
C ASP A 547 22.49 -18.53 22.43
N ASP A 548 23.73 -18.59 21.91
CA ASP A 548 24.14 -18.70 20.51
C ASP A 548 23.43 -19.84 19.72
N ASP A 549 22.77 -20.79 20.39
CA ASP A 549 22.27 -22.01 19.73
C ASP A 549 20.89 -21.87 19.03
N ALA A 550 19.96 -21.08 19.58
CA ALA A 550 18.65 -20.84 18.94
C ALA A 550 18.72 -19.70 17.91
N ALA A 551 19.49 -18.65 18.21
CA ALA A 551 19.78 -17.57 17.26
C ALA A 551 20.53 -18.07 16.02
N ALA A 552 21.36 -19.13 16.15
CA ALA A 552 22.01 -19.78 15.01
C ALA A 552 21.01 -20.44 14.02
N ARG A 553 19.82 -20.86 14.48
CA ARG A 553 18.79 -21.52 13.66
C ARG A 553 17.71 -20.56 13.14
N GLY A 554 17.63 -19.36 13.68
CA GLY A 554 16.77 -18.28 13.17
C GLY A 554 15.39 -18.20 13.80
N TRP A 555 15.09 -19.02 14.82
CA TRP A 555 13.87 -18.93 15.63
C TRP A 555 14.05 -18.04 16.85
N ASN A 556 13.04 -17.23 17.15
CA ASN A 556 12.96 -16.37 18.32
C ASN A 556 11.83 -16.84 19.27
N PRO A 557 12.17 -17.38 20.46
CA PRO A 557 11.19 -17.84 21.44
C PRO A 557 10.54 -16.70 22.26
N GLY A 558 10.97 -15.46 22.06
CA GLY A 558 10.44 -14.25 22.67
C GLY A 558 10.90 -13.97 24.09
N LYS A 559 10.67 -12.73 24.54
CA LYS A 559 11.21 -12.17 25.80
C LYS A 559 10.67 -12.85 27.07
N HIS A 560 9.62 -13.63 26.93
CA HIS A 560 8.97 -14.34 28.03
C HIS A 560 9.33 -15.83 28.09
N LYS A 561 10.28 -16.28 27.28
CA LYS A 561 10.75 -17.67 27.27
C LYS A 561 11.05 -18.18 28.68
N GLY A 562 10.63 -19.43 28.94
CA GLY A 562 10.84 -20.11 30.22
C GLY A 562 9.97 -19.60 31.38
N GLN A 563 9.24 -18.50 31.22
CA GLN A 563 8.32 -18.02 32.25
C GLN A 563 7.08 -18.92 32.35
N THR A 564 6.53 -18.97 33.56
CA THR A 564 5.30 -19.72 33.83
C THR A 564 4.13 -18.76 34.08
N PRO A 565 2.94 -19.05 33.53
CA PRO A 565 1.76 -18.24 33.78
C PRO A 565 1.43 -18.15 35.26
N LYS A 566 1.08 -16.94 35.73
CA LYS A 566 0.66 -16.63 37.10
C LYS A 566 -0.61 -17.39 37.50
N HIS A 567 -1.49 -17.64 36.53
CA HIS A 567 -2.78 -18.26 36.73
C HIS A 567 -2.84 -19.62 36.03
N GLY A 568 -3.34 -20.65 36.72
CA GLY A 568 -3.52 -21.97 36.10
C GLY A 568 -4.60 -22.03 35.00
N LYS A 569 -5.43 -20.98 34.88
CA LYS A 569 -6.32 -20.74 33.74
C LYS A 569 -6.12 -19.29 33.28
N PRO A 570 -6.10 -18.99 31.96
CA PRO A 570 -5.92 -17.63 31.48
C PRO A 570 -6.96 -16.66 32.06
N GLN A 571 -6.53 -15.48 32.52
CA GLN A 571 -7.40 -14.41 33.02
C GLN A 571 -7.12 -13.08 32.31
N PRO A 572 -7.45 -12.99 31.00
CA PRO A 572 -7.16 -11.79 30.22
C PRO A 572 -8.04 -10.61 30.63
N ARG A 573 -7.52 -9.41 30.38
CA ARG A 573 -8.28 -8.17 30.41
C ARG A 573 -9.15 -8.05 29.16
N ALA A 574 -10.00 -7.03 29.12
CA ALA A 574 -10.74 -6.68 27.91
C ALA A 574 -9.76 -6.38 26.77
N PHE A 575 -9.98 -7.01 25.62
CA PHE A 575 -9.18 -6.76 24.43
C PHE A 575 -9.52 -5.40 23.85
N GLY A 576 -8.51 -4.64 23.43
CA GLY A 576 -8.70 -3.38 22.75
C GLY A 576 -7.39 -2.90 22.14
N PHE A 577 -7.51 -2.22 21.01
CA PHE A 577 -6.40 -1.48 20.43
C PHE A 577 -6.33 -0.08 21.06
N GLU A 578 -5.10 0.38 21.26
CA GLU A 578 -4.80 1.75 21.66
C GLU A 578 -3.90 2.42 20.61
N VAL A 579 -3.88 3.76 20.58
CA VAL A 579 -3.04 4.50 19.64
C VAL A 579 -1.58 4.37 20.06
N GLU A 580 -0.73 3.85 19.17
CA GLU A 580 0.72 3.85 19.38
C GLU A 580 1.30 5.23 19.07
N TYR A 581 1.03 5.73 17.86
CA TYR A 581 1.36 7.07 17.41
C TYR A 581 0.48 7.49 16.24
N SER A 582 0.46 8.79 15.98
CA SER A 582 -0.18 9.36 14.79
C SER A 582 0.80 10.30 14.10
N THR A 583 0.81 10.31 12.78
CA THR A 583 1.71 11.19 12.02
C THR A 583 1.30 12.66 12.11
N PHE A 584 0.07 12.95 12.54
CA PHE A 584 -0.48 14.32 12.60
C PHE A 584 0.10 15.15 13.75
N ASP A 585 0.45 14.50 14.87
CA ASP A 585 0.89 15.11 16.12
C ASP A 585 2.31 14.67 16.54
N ASP A 586 2.99 13.89 15.69
CA ASP A 586 4.37 13.46 15.94
C ASP A 586 5.37 14.59 15.62
N GLU A 587 5.73 15.36 16.65
CA GLU A 587 6.72 16.45 16.54
C GLU A 587 8.13 15.97 16.15
N ILE A 588 8.45 14.69 16.36
CA ILE A 588 9.79 14.15 16.05
C ILE A 588 9.89 13.84 14.57
N TYR A 589 8.86 13.26 13.96
CA TYR A 589 8.76 13.09 12.52
C TYR A 589 8.47 14.41 11.82
N GLY A 590 7.53 15.22 12.33
CA GLY A 590 7.14 16.50 11.77
C GLY A 590 6.72 16.37 10.31
N LEU A 591 5.80 15.44 10.03
CA LEU A 591 5.23 15.22 8.69
C LEU A 591 3.94 16.02 8.54
N ASP A 592 3.98 17.08 7.72
CA ASP A 592 2.77 17.87 7.42
C ASP A 592 1.75 17.08 6.59
N ASP A 593 2.25 16.20 5.74
CA ASP A 593 1.50 15.26 4.91
C ASP A 593 2.38 14.05 4.55
N LEU A 594 1.79 13.04 3.91
CA LEU A 594 2.52 11.83 3.48
C LEU A 594 3.11 11.94 2.07
N THR A 595 3.38 13.15 1.57
CA THR A 595 4.00 13.29 0.25
C THR A 595 5.42 12.76 0.22
N VAL A 596 5.86 12.30 -0.96
CA VAL A 596 7.23 11.81 -1.21
C VAL A 596 8.28 12.80 -0.72
N LYS A 597 8.07 14.10 -0.94
CA LYS A 597 8.97 15.16 -0.49
C LYS A 597 9.20 15.14 1.03
N ASN A 598 8.14 14.96 1.81
CA ASN A 598 8.20 14.93 3.27
C ASN A 598 8.86 13.66 3.79
N TYR A 599 8.60 12.51 3.17
CA TYR A 599 9.33 11.27 3.49
C TYR A 599 10.81 11.32 3.10
N VAL A 600 11.17 11.94 1.98
CA VAL A 600 12.59 12.15 1.61
C VAL A 600 13.32 13.02 2.64
N ARG A 601 12.64 14.05 3.19
CA ARG A 601 13.17 14.87 4.30
C ARG A 601 13.37 14.02 5.55
N LEU A 602 12.35 13.25 5.96
CA LEU A 602 12.41 12.38 7.13
C LEU A 602 13.55 11.35 7.00
N ALA A 603 13.62 10.66 5.86
CA ALA A 603 14.69 9.72 5.54
C ALA A 603 16.07 10.36 5.64
N HIS A 604 16.25 11.56 5.07
CA HIS A 604 17.52 12.28 5.17
C HIS A 604 17.89 12.59 6.63
N ARG A 605 16.93 13.02 7.48
CA ARG A 605 17.18 13.28 8.91
C ARG A 605 17.58 12.00 9.65
N ILE A 606 16.88 10.89 9.40
CA ILE A 606 17.22 9.58 9.96
C ILE A 606 18.64 9.15 9.52
N GLY A 607 18.95 9.29 8.23
CA GLY A 607 20.25 8.97 7.67
C GLY A 607 21.42 9.77 8.26
N GLN A 608 21.19 10.98 8.79
CA GLN A 608 22.26 11.73 9.46
C GLN A 608 22.76 11.05 10.75
N ALA A 609 21.98 10.15 11.35
CA ALA A 609 22.44 9.35 12.48
C ALA A 609 23.54 8.34 12.08
N SER A 610 23.60 7.85 10.84
CA SER A 610 24.66 6.95 10.37
C SER A 610 26.04 7.63 10.33
N LYS A 611 26.09 8.90 9.90
CA LYS A 611 27.33 9.69 9.85
C LYS A 611 27.99 9.88 11.23
N LYS A 612 27.19 9.76 12.32
CA LYS A 612 27.65 9.74 13.71
C LYS A 612 28.46 8.49 14.02
N ALA A 613 27.97 7.29 13.64
CA ALA A 613 28.64 6.02 13.93
C ALA A 613 30.03 5.95 13.28
N LYS A 614 30.16 6.41 12.04
CA LYS A 614 31.45 6.48 11.32
C LYS A 614 32.39 7.54 11.89
N SER A 615 31.89 8.74 12.23
CA SER A 615 32.73 9.81 12.82
C SER A 615 33.19 9.59 14.27
N LEU A 616 32.61 8.62 14.99
CA LEU A 616 33.07 8.20 16.32
C LEU A 616 34.09 7.05 16.21
N ALA A 617 34.12 6.34 15.09
CA ALA A 617 35.12 5.31 14.77
C ALA A 617 36.39 5.92 14.16
N ASP A 618 36.25 6.99 13.37
CA ASP A 618 37.36 7.73 12.76
C ASP A 618 37.57 9.07 13.50
N ASP A 619 38.42 9.07 14.53
CA ASP A 619 39.04 10.30 15.05
C ASP A 619 40.13 10.76 14.08
N ASP A 620 39.73 11.27 12.92
CA ASP A 620 40.54 12.22 12.18
C ASP A 620 39.67 13.11 11.29
N GLY A 621 39.94 14.41 11.39
CA GLY A 621 39.03 15.46 10.96
C GLY A 621 38.94 15.61 9.44
N ASP A 622 37.73 15.44 8.91
CA ASP A 622 37.38 15.95 7.58
C ASP A 622 36.27 17.01 7.67
N GLU A 623 36.50 18.09 6.89
CA GLU A 623 35.67 19.29 6.80
C GLU A 623 34.25 18.96 6.34
N ILE A 624 33.29 19.09 7.26
CA ILE A 624 31.86 19.07 6.94
C ILE A 624 31.53 20.36 6.18
N ASP A 625 31.05 20.23 4.95
CA ASP A 625 30.41 21.31 4.17
C ASP A 625 29.18 21.84 4.93
N GLU A 626 29.37 22.96 5.62
CA GLU A 626 28.40 23.62 6.49
C GLU A 626 27.73 24.76 5.71
N TYR A 627 26.45 24.61 5.35
CA TYR A 627 25.58 25.74 5.03
C TYR A 627 24.58 25.91 6.18
N ASP A 628 24.53 27.14 6.71
CA ASP A 628 23.68 27.56 7.82
C ASP A 628 22.20 27.31 7.50
N GLU A 629 21.60 26.34 8.21
CA GLU A 629 20.16 26.30 8.48
C GLU A 629 19.93 27.27 9.65
N ASP A 630 19.38 28.44 9.37
CA ASP A 630 18.70 29.27 10.36
C ASP A 630 17.22 29.30 9.94
N GLU A 631 16.35 28.77 10.80
CA GLU A 631 15.02 29.30 11.17
C GLU A 631 14.33 28.24 12.06
N ASP A 632 14.47 28.40 13.38
CA ASP A 632 13.48 27.91 14.35
C ASP A 632 13.17 29.10 15.26
N GLU A 633 11.91 29.52 15.25
CA GLU A 633 11.30 30.50 16.15
C GLU A 633 11.25 29.93 17.57
N ASP A 634 12.31 30.12 18.35
CA ASP A 634 12.20 30.12 19.81
C ASP A 634 12.57 31.51 20.31
N SER A 635 11.54 32.29 20.61
CA SER A 635 11.63 33.55 21.32
C SER A 635 12.05 33.31 22.76
N ASP A 636 13.36 33.42 23.04
CA ASP A 636 13.84 33.71 24.39
C ASP A 636 14.60 35.05 24.36
N PRO A 637 14.02 36.15 24.87
CA PRO A 637 14.61 37.47 24.77
C PRO A 637 15.47 37.72 25.99
N ASP A 638 16.67 37.14 26.05
CA ASP A 638 17.75 37.79 26.80
C ASP A 638 19.14 37.30 26.44
N ILE A 639 20.05 38.27 26.38
CA ILE A 639 21.52 38.25 26.31
C ILE A 639 21.99 39.14 25.15
N ARG A 640 21.90 40.45 25.40
CA ARG A 640 22.77 41.45 24.75
C ARG A 640 24.15 41.37 25.39
N GLY A 641 25.15 40.95 24.60
CA GLY A 641 26.55 41.02 24.99
C GLY A 641 27.49 40.60 23.87
N PHE A 642 28.01 41.57 23.12
CA PHE A 642 29.09 41.37 22.15
C PHE A 642 30.36 40.86 22.85
N THR A 643 30.96 39.76 22.37
CA THR A 643 32.36 39.66 21.87
C THR A 643 32.83 38.19 21.74
N LYS A 644 33.58 37.91 20.66
CA LYS A 644 34.52 36.77 20.45
C LYS A 644 34.08 35.36 20.96
N GLY A 645 33.24 34.65 20.20
CA GLY A 645 32.78 33.29 20.58
C GLY A 645 32.46 32.31 19.42
N GLY A 646 33.05 32.47 18.23
CA GLY A 646 32.66 31.71 17.03
C GLY A 646 32.87 30.18 17.10
N LYS A 647 33.92 29.69 17.78
CA LYS A 647 34.22 28.25 17.86
C LYS A 647 33.28 27.50 18.83
N HIS A 648 32.98 28.08 19.99
CA HIS A 648 32.09 27.44 20.97
C HIS A 648 30.63 27.40 20.51
N LYS A 649 30.14 28.45 19.81
CA LYS A 649 28.76 28.48 19.28
C LYS A 649 28.57 27.47 18.14
N LYS A 650 29.55 27.30 17.26
CA LYS A 650 29.54 26.25 16.22
C LYS A 650 29.57 24.84 16.80
N ASN A 651 30.40 24.57 17.81
CA ASN A 651 30.43 23.26 18.47
C ASN A 651 29.11 22.94 19.19
N LYS A 652 28.45 23.93 19.81
CA LYS A 652 27.13 23.75 20.44
C LYS A 652 26.03 23.47 19.40
N LYS A 653 25.99 24.23 18.29
CA LYS A 653 25.06 23.98 17.16
C LYS A 653 25.27 22.59 16.55
N LYS A 654 26.53 22.18 16.32
CA LYS A 654 26.87 20.83 15.81
C LYS A 654 26.44 19.73 16.77
N LYS A 655 26.65 19.90 18.08
CA LYS A 655 26.21 18.94 19.09
C LYS A 655 24.67 18.78 19.10
N HIS A 656 23.94 19.89 19.03
CA HIS A 656 22.47 19.88 19.01
C HIS A 656 21.89 19.18 17.77
N LYS A 657 22.44 19.45 16.57
CA LYS A 657 22.00 18.75 15.34
C LYS A 657 22.26 17.25 15.40
N LYS A 658 23.40 16.83 15.97
CA LYS A 658 23.75 15.42 16.17
C LYS A 658 22.78 14.71 17.12
N GLU A 659 22.35 15.39 18.18
CA GLU A 659 21.39 14.87 19.16
C GLU A 659 19.99 14.73 18.55
N LYS A 660 19.54 15.70 17.74
CA LYS A 660 18.25 15.65 17.02
C LYS A 660 18.18 14.49 16.01
N ALA A 661 19.26 14.23 15.27
CA ALA A 661 19.31 13.11 14.32
C ALA A 661 19.23 11.74 15.03
N LEU A 662 19.97 11.56 16.13
CA LEU A 662 19.90 10.34 16.94
C LEU A 662 18.50 10.14 17.54
N LYS A 663 17.90 11.22 18.08
CA LYS A 663 16.52 11.18 18.60
C LYS A 663 15.54 10.71 17.52
N THR A 664 15.68 11.20 16.30
CA THR A 664 14.83 10.79 15.16
C THR A 664 15.04 9.32 14.81
N TRP A 665 16.28 8.82 14.83
CA TRP A 665 16.59 7.40 14.57
C TRP A 665 16.00 6.47 15.63
N LEU A 666 16.19 6.77 16.91
CA LEU A 666 15.65 5.95 18.00
C LEU A 666 14.11 5.95 17.99
N HIS A 667 13.51 7.09 17.67
CA HIS A 667 12.07 7.21 17.49
C HIS A 667 11.55 6.39 16.30
N PHE A 668 12.31 6.36 15.20
CA PHE A 668 12.04 5.47 14.06
C PHE A 668 12.11 3.99 14.46
N LEU A 669 13.17 3.57 15.16
CA LEU A 669 13.29 2.17 15.60
C LEU A 669 12.21 1.76 16.60
N LYS A 670 11.80 2.67 17.50
CA LYS A 670 10.73 2.41 18.47
C LYS A 670 9.45 1.98 17.75
N HIS A 671 9.02 2.75 16.76
CA HIS A 671 7.81 2.47 15.99
C HIS A 671 8.01 1.28 15.04
N ALA A 672 9.21 1.11 14.48
CA ALA A 672 9.52 -0.04 13.63
C ALA A 672 9.29 -1.38 14.33
N PHE A 673 9.58 -1.45 15.63
CA PHE A 673 9.36 -2.62 16.48
C PHE A 673 8.11 -2.50 17.36
N VAL A 674 7.14 -1.66 16.98
CA VAL A 674 5.85 -1.48 17.66
C VAL A 674 5.99 -1.31 19.18
N SER A 675 6.95 -0.51 19.61
CA SER A 675 7.22 -0.21 21.03
C SER A 675 7.50 -1.44 21.91
N THR A 676 7.90 -2.58 21.36
CA THR A 676 8.20 -3.79 22.15
C THR A 676 9.62 -3.83 22.70
N ARG A 677 10.52 -2.98 22.20
CA ARG A 677 11.94 -2.89 22.60
C ARG A 677 12.16 -1.76 23.60
N SER A 678 13.00 -1.99 24.59
CA SER A 678 13.44 -0.98 25.56
C SER A 678 14.33 0.06 24.89
N LYS A 679 14.50 1.21 25.54
CA LYS A 679 15.33 2.27 25.01
C LYS A 679 16.80 1.83 24.93
N GLU A 680 17.26 1.05 25.89
CA GLU A 680 18.61 0.51 26.00
C GLU A 680 18.91 -0.46 24.83
N GLU A 681 17.97 -1.34 24.50
CA GLU A 681 18.06 -2.23 23.34
C GLU A 681 18.16 -1.44 22.03
N LEU A 682 17.34 -0.39 21.88
CA LEU A 682 17.34 0.45 20.68
C LEU A 682 18.62 1.29 20.54
N GLU A 683 19.22 1.75 21.65
CA GLU A 683 20.49 2.47 21.63
C GLU A 683 21.67 1.59 21.18
N GLY A 684 21.53 0.26 21.27
CA GLY A 684 22.49 -0.72 20.75
C GLY A 684 22.46 -0.91 19.22
N LEU A 685 21.46 -0.36 18.50
CA LEU A 685 21.23 -0.55 17.06
C LEU A 685 21.62 0.70 16.21
#